data_AF-A0A4R8LLI9-F1
#
_entry.id   AF-A0A4R8LLI9-F1
#
_cell.length_a   1.000
_cell.length_b   1.000
_cell.length_c   1.000
_cell.angle_alpha   90.00
_cell.angle_beta   90.00
_cell.angle_gamma   90.00
#
_symmetry.space_group_name_H-M   'P 1'
#
loop_
_entity.id
_entity.type
_entity.pdbx_description
1 polymer ?
#
loop_
_entity_poly.entity_id
_entity_poly.type
_entity_poly.pdbx_seq_one_letter_code
_entity_poly.pdbx_strand_id
1 'polypeptide(L)'
;MNRLSSALEAMKPHYEVVVVGSGYGGAIAASRMARAKRDVCVLERGREFMAGEYPRTPVEGLTQVQYNTGIGQEGSPLALLEVHVNPDVNVVVGCGLGGTSLINANVALHPDDRLWDDPHWPVAIRADKSGRDRGYALATAMLQPSKLPDNFYADITHDSKPLPKLAALELSAQKLGMQDRFYRPPITVTFKDGKNAAGVDQHRCVGCGDCNSGCNFDAKNSTHMNYLPDAVANGAQIFTGVAVHSVVRDQAQQKWLVRYQPVALNRDLYSAPDMSITADIVILSAGTLGSTAILLRSNEAGLPVSTQLGHRFTGNGDVLAFAFNTDHDINGVGWGAQWRSDLPPVGPTITGIIDHRNTPDVRDGFVIEEGSLAAPIGRFLAGVLGAAAPVEGVSMPDPQREAPLADEARVAESMLRGPHYGAMRNTQTFLVMSHDDESGRITVDEGGRPRVAWPNAGKQPIYDIVEHTLEAATSAIGGEYVRNPISADVFRNRTVTVHPLGGCAMADDAEHGVVDEAGRVFSGITGNAVHAGLYVMDGAVIPISLGVNPLLTISALAERNCAQLAKTHGWEIDYAATGNAAPPPPPKIGLRFTETMKGSYVPGGATADQGVPMSFTLTVESNDLEDMLANPQHTASMIGTLTCAALSPEPLQISNGRFNLFVVDPAHVERRNMNYRMTLNATDGKTFFLFGQKIITRSSLLDLWEQTNTLYAEVRASEAPNAALLGNATLIITPENFLKQQRTIEVTNTPDLETRLKWTKKFGEFFAGVLFTEYGGVAAPLQFADPDITPRVRRALRAPAPQVTYFNTPKPDDKTLRLTRYHGGTKGPVLLVHGSGVSSRIFSTDLIDTNLVEFLCAAGYDVWLIDLRVSIELPSATEPTTADAIARIDIPAAVEKVRVLTGAKDIQVVAHCLGAVATTMALLSGLQGVRSVVLSQVSAHLVPGLLQRVKAGLHTPQILKFLGVDDLTAYTRHERWPNNLLDDALRFFPTEHDEECNSAVCHRATFLYGLVYEHAQLNEPLHANLHELFGVHDVELFIQLARIVREGHIVDAQGDDVYLRDLDGMKLPIAFIHGAENRCYLPVSTEMTYDMLVERFGPGNYERHLIDGYGHIDCIFGKNASIDVYPTIATHLNAH
;
A
#
# COMPACT_ATOMS: atom_id res chain seq x y z
N MET A 1 23.98 -7.33 -4.89
CA MET A 1 22.97 -6.89 -5.90
C MET A 1 21.78 -6.31 -5.15
N ASN A 2 21.09 -5.33 -5.71
CA ASN A 2 19.83 -4.81 -5.15
C ASN A 2 18.64 -5.47 -5.87
N ARG A 3 17.46 -5.44 -5.24
CA ARG A 3 16.22 -6.02 -5.79
C ARG A 3 15.86 -5.41 -7.14
N LEU A 4 15.30 -6.21 -8.05
CA LEU A 4 14.94 -5.84 -9.42
C LEU A 4 13.44 -5.55 -9.57
N SER A 5 12.60 -6.07 -8.67
CA SER A 5 11.15 -5.92 -8.80
C SER A 5 10.68 -4.49 -8.51
N SER A 6 9.71 -4.05 -9.30
CA SER A 6 8.93 -2.82 -9.12
C SER A 6 7.73 -3.08 -8.22
N ALA A 7 7.28 -2.04 -7.51
CA ALA A 7 6.05 -2.09 -6.74
C ALA A 7 4.82 -2.22 -7.67
N LEU A 8 3.78 -2.94 -7.25
CA LEU A 8 2.63 -3.28 -8.13
C LEU A 8 1.87 -2.05 -8.64
N GLU A 9 1.82 -0.99 -7.84
CA GLU A 9 1.19 0.29 -8.18
C GLU A 9 1.93 1.07 -9.27
N ALA A 10 3.21 0.75 -9.53
CA ALA A 10 3.97 1.33 -10.64
C ALA A 10 3.63 0.67 -12.00
N MET A 11 2.74 -0.34 -12.00
CA MET A 11 2.30 -1.01 -13.21
C MET A 11 1.43 -0.09 -14.07
N LYS A 12 1.85 0.13 -15.31
CA LYS A 12 1.08 0.89 -16.29
C LYS A 12 -0.16 0.10 -16.74
N PRO A 13 -1.25 0.77 -17.13
CA PRO A 13 -2.42 0.11 -17.70
C PRO A 13 -2.15 -0.57 -19.07
N HIS A 14 -1.06 -0.18 -19.73
CA HIS A 14 -0.68 -0.69 -21.04
C HIS A 14 0.84 -0.77 -21.21
N TYR A 15 1.31 -1.79 -21.93
CA TYR A 15 2.70 -1.97 -22.36
C TYR A 15 2.77 -2.42 -23.83
N GLU A 16 3.89 -2.14 -24.51
CA GLU A 16 4.11 -2.66 -25.87
C GLU A 16 4.33 -4.17 -25.84
N VAL A 17 5.13 -4.66 -24.88
CA VAL A 17 5.40 -6.09 -24.68
C VAL A 17 5.19 -6.52 -23.24
N VAL A 18 4.33 -7.52 -23.03
CA VAL A 18 4.20 -8.24 -21.75
C VAL A 18 4.83 -9.62 -21.86
N VAL A 19 5.77 -9.91 -20.98
CA VAL A 19 6.38 -11.22 -20.82
C VAL A 19 5.83 -11.88 -19.57
N VAL A 20 5.28 -13.08 -19.69
CA VAL A 20 4.70 -13.82 -18.57
C VAL A 20 5.65 -14.93 -18.13
N GLY A 21 6.19 -14.81 -16.92
CA GLY A 21 7.22 -15.70 -16.38
C GLY A 21 8.64 -15.20 -16.63
N SER A 22 9.54 -15.48 -15.70
CA SER A 22 10.90 -14.95 -15.67
C SER A 22 12.01 -16.03 -15.75
N GLY A 23 11.65 -17.23 -16.22
CA GLY A 23 12.60 -18.31 -16.52
C GLY A 23 13.51 -17.99 -17.72
N TYR A 24 14.18 -19.00 -18.28
CA TYR A 24 15.10 -18.82 -19.43
C TYR A 24 14.46 -18.05 -20.60
N GLY A 25 13.34 -18.54 -21.13
CA GLY A 25 12.63 -17.89 -22.24
C GLY A 25 12.23 -16.45 -21.93
N GLY A 26 11.61 -16.25 -20.77
CA GLY A 26 11.07 -14.94 -20.37
C GLY A 26 12.15 -13.91 -20.06
N ALA A 27 13.22 -14.30 -19.39
CA ALA A 27 14.34 -13.40 -19.11
C ALA A 27 15.04 -12.95 -20.40
N ILE A 28 15.24 -13.88 -21.35
CA ILE A 28 15.80 -13.58 -22.68
C ILE A 28 14.86 -12.63 -23.42
N ALA A 29 13.57 -12.96 -23.52
CA ALA A 29 12.58 -12.11 -24.19
C ALA A 29 12.56 -10.69 -23.60
N ALA A 30 12.54 -10.56 -22.27
CA ALA A 30 12.56 -9.28 -21.59
C ALA A 30 13.82 -8.47 -21.93
N SER A 31 15.01 -9.09 -21.82
CA SER A 31 16.28 -8.45 -22.16
C SER A 31 16.34 -7.98 -23.61
N ARG A 32 15.96 -8.86 -24.55
CA ARG A 32 16.07 -8.55 -25.99
C ARG A 32 15.06 -7.50 -26.43
N MET A 33 13.83 -7.54 -25.92
CA MET A 33 12.83 -6.51 -26.23
C MET A 33 13.18 -5.16 -25.58
N ALA A 34 13.73 -5.15 -24.36
CA ALA A 34 14.22 -3.91 -23.72
C ALA A 34 15.43 -3.32 -24.48
N ARG A 35 16.36 -4.16 -24.93
CA ARG A 35 17.49 -3.73 -25.79
C ARG A 35 17.04 -3.23 -27.16
N ALA A 36 15.90 -3.69 -27.65
CA ALA A 36 15.20 -3.12 -28.80
C ALA A 36 14.43 -1.82 -28.49
N LYS A 37 14.58 -1.28 -27.28
CA LYS A 37 13.96 -0.02 -26.80
C LYS A 37 12.43 -0.06 -26.79
N ARG A 38 11.87 -1.24 -26.49
CA ARG A 38 10.42 -1.44 -26.32
C ARG A 38 10.00 -1.19 -24.87
N ASP A 39 8.74 -0.85 -24.65
CA ASP A 39 8.16 -0.76 -23.30
C ASP A 39 7.79 -2.17 -22.81
N VAL A 40 8.59 -2.72 -21.89
CA VAL A 40 8.53 -4.13 -21.48
C VAL A 40 8.07 -4.28 -20.03
N CYS A 41 7.09 -5.15 -19.82
CA CYS A 41 6.63 -5.58 -18.51
C CYS A 41 6.84 -7.09 -18.34
N VAL A 42 7.47 -7.51 -17.25
CA VAL A 42 7.59 -8.92 -16.85
C VAL A 42 6.67 -9.20 -15.68
N LEU A 43 5.80 -10.20 -15.80
CA LEU A 43 4.91 -10.66 -14.74
C LEU A 43 5.41 -12.01 -14.20
N GLU A 44 5.83 -12.04 -12.95
CA GLU A 44 6.35 -13.24 -12.27
C GLU A 44 5.45 -13.62 -11.09
N ARG A 45 5.01 -14.87 -11.02
CA ARG A 45 4.17 -15.37 -9.93
C ARG A 45 4.92 -15.42 -8.61
N GLY A 46 6.16 -15.90 -8.62
CA GLY A 46 6.98 -16.03 -7.42
C GLY A 46 7.55 -14.71 -6.91
N ARG A 47 8.25 -14.77 -5.78
CA ARG A 47 8.98 -13.63 -5.20
C ARG A 47 10.41 -13.54 -5.73
N GLU A 48 11.06 -12.41 -5.51
CA GLU A 48 12.49 -12.26 -5.75
C GLU A 48 13.31 -12.78 -4.55
N PHE A 49 14.22 -13.71 -4.83
CA PHE A 49 15.16 -14.29 -3.86
C PHE A 49 16.57 -13.74 -4.11
N MET A 50 17.22 -13.27 -3.04
CA MET A 50 18.62 -12.82 -3.08
C MET A 50 19.56 -13.86 -2.45
N ALA A 51 20.84 -13.83 -2.81
CA ALA A 51 21.85 -14.57 -2.06
C ALA A 51 21.80 -14.18 -0.58
N GLY A 52 21.73 -15.17 0.30
CA GLY A 52 21.44 -14.99 1.72
C GLY A 52 20.03 -15.42 2.13
N GLU A 53 19.06 -15.37 1.20
CA GLU A 53 17.64 -15.65 1.46
C GLU A 53 17.20 -17.06 1.08
N TYR A 54 18.05 -17.83 0.37
CA TYR A 54 17.77 -19.22 0.04
C TYR A 54 17.87 -20.11 1.28
N PRO A 55 17.02 -21.15 1.41
CA PRO A 55 16.97 -21.98 2.62
C PRO A 55 18.31 -22.65 2.90
N ARG A 56 18.76 -22.60 4.16
CA ARG A 56 20.03 -23.19 4.63
C ARG A 56 19.79 -24.33 5.63
N THR A 57 18.61 -24.38 6.24
CA THR A 57 18.22 -25.41 7.20
C THR A 57 17.03 -26.22 6.69
N PRO A 58 16.82 -27.46 7.19
CA PRO A 58 15.65 -28.25 6.84
C PRO A 58 14.31 -27.58 7.16
N VAL A 59 14.24 -26.83 8.27
CA VAL A 59 13.01 -26.10 8.67
C VAL A 59 12.69 -25.00 7.65
N GLU A 60 13.69 -24.20 7.27
CA GLU A 60 13.53 -23.21 6.20
C GLU A 60 13.15 -23.88 4.89
N GLY A 61 13.80 -25.00 4.53
CA GLY A 61 13.50 -25.79 3.33
C GLY A 61 12.03 -26.20 3.25
N LEU A 62 11.45 -26.72 4.33
CA LEU A 62 10.03 -27.09 4.39
C LEU A 62 9.08 -25.92 4.09
N THR A 63 9.42 -24.70 4.51
CA THR A 63 8.62 -23.50 4.21
C THR A 63 8.74 -23.02 2.77
N GLN A 64 9.74 -23.52 2.03
CA GLN A 64 10.04 -23.17 0.64
C GLN A 64 9.63 -24.24 -0.36
N VAL A 65 8.81 -25.21 0.06
CA VAL A 65 8.16 -26.17 -0.84
C VAL A 65 6.64 -25.98 -0.82
N GLN A 66 6.03 -26.02 -2.00
CA GLN A 66 4.58 -26.07 -2.19
C GLN A 66 4.20 -27.28 -3.04
N TYR A 67 3.04 -27.87 -2.75
CA TYR A 67 2.54 -29.06 -3.43
C TYR A 67 1.23 -28.74 -4.13
N ASN A 68 1.19 -29.01 -5.44
CA ASN A 68 -0.03 -28.96 -6.22
C ASN A 68 -0.58 -30.39 -6.34
N THR A 69 -1.62 -30.69 -5.56
CA THR A 69 -2.20 -32.04 -5.48
C THR A 69 -3.58 -32.09 -6.14
N GLY A 70 -4.11 -33.31 -6.27
CA GLY A 70 -5.47 -33.53 -6.76
C GLY A 70 -6.57 -32.86 -5.94
N ILE A 71 -6.29 -32.47 -4.70
CA ILE A 71 -7.25 -31.88 -3.76
C ILE A 71 -7.09 -30.36 -3.72
N GLY A 72 -5.86 -29.85 -3.70
CA GLY A 72 -5.59 -28.44 -3.47
C GLY A 72 -4.11 -28.08 -3.61
N GLN A 73 -3.80 -26.78 -3.49
CA GLN A 73 -2.43 -26.31 -3.29
C GLN A 73 -2.14 -26.32 -1.79
N GLU A 74 -1.01 -26.90 -1.39
CA GLU A 74 -0.52 -26.92 -0.02
C GLU A 74 0.82 -26.18 0.09
N GLY A 75 1.00 -25.42 1.16
CA GLY A 75 2.18 -24.54 1.33
C GLY A 75 1.97 -23.14 0.75
N SER A 76 2.99 -22.29 0.89
CA SER A 76 2.91 -20.92 0.39
C SER A 76 2.94 -20.89 -1.14
N PRO A 77 2.04 -20.16 -1.83
CA PRO A 77 2.09 -20.01 -3.29
C PRO A 77 3.37 -19.29 -3.77
N LEU A 78 4.09 -18.62 -2.86
CA LEU A 78 5.36 -17.93 -3.11
C LEU A 78 6.60 -18.77 -2.73
N ALA A 79 6.41 -20.04 -2.35
CA ALA A 79 7.50 -20.96 -2.02
C ALA A 79 8.37 -21.28 -3.24
N LEU A 80 9.68 -21.42 -3.03
CA LEU A 80 10.70 -21.56 -4.08
C LEU A 80 10.50 -22.79 -4.99
N LEU A 81 10.14 -23.94 -4.43
CA LEU A 81 9.91 -25.17 -5.19
C LEU A 81 8.43 -25.50 -5.24
N GLU A 82 7.90 -25.75 -6.43
CA GLU A 82 6.57 -26.32 -6.62
C GLU A 82 6.66 -27.75 -7.14
N VAL A 83 5.97 -28.66 -6.46
CA VAL A 83 5.85 -30.07 -6.82
C VAL A 83 4.43 -30.34 -7.30
N HIS A 84 4.26 -30.62 -8.58
CA HIS A 84 3.00 -31.09 -9.14
C HIS A 84 2.88 -32.60 -8.92
N VAL A 85 1.98 -32.99 -8.02
CA VAL A 85 1.76 -34.38 -7.64
C VAL A 85 0.65 -34.97 -8.52
N ASN A 86 1.03 -35.85 -9.44
CA ASN A 86 0.07 -36.52 -10.35
C ASN A 86 0.09 -38.05 -10.18
N PRO A 87 -0.89 -38.77 -10.76
CA PRO A 87 -0.98 -40.21 -10.60
C PRO A 87 0.24 -40.99 -11.08
N ASP A 88 0.84 -40.60 -12.21
CA ASP A 88 1.95 -41.31 -12.86
C ASP A 88 3.27 -40.51 -12.87
N VAL A 89 3.22 -39.17 -13.04
CA VAL A 89 4.43 -38.34 -13.18
C VAL A 89 4.37 -37.09 -12.31
N ASN A 90 5.32 -36.96 -11.39
CA ASN A 90 5.48 -35.74 -10.60
C ASN A 90 6.44 -34.78 -11.30
N VAL A 91 6.10 -33.50 -11.31
CA VAL A 91 6.92 -32.46 -11.95
C VAL A 91 7.39 -31.46 -10.90
N VAL A 92 8.69 -31.18 -10.87
CA VAL A 92 9.29 -30.21 -9.94
C VAL A 92 9.76 -28.98 -10.70
N VAL A 93 9.29 -27.79 -10.30
CA VAL A 93 9.64 -26.51 -10.94
C VAL A 93 10.03 -25.45 -9.92
N GLY A 94 10.81 -24.45 -10.35
CA GLY A 94 11.15 -23.29 -9.52
C GLY A 94 10.11 -22.18 -9.66
N CYS A 95 9.73 -21.56 -8.55
CA CYS A 95 8.83 -20.41 -8.47
C CYS A 95 9.54 -19.22 -7.83
N GLY A 96 9.80 -18.18 -8.63
CA GLY A 96 10.57 -17.01 -8.20
C GLY A 96 11.12 -16.23 -9.39
N LEU A 97 11.62 -15.01 -9.13
CA LEU A 97 12.25 -14.19 -10.16
C LEU A 97 13.51 -14.86 -10.69
N GLY A 98 13.41 -15.49 -11.86
CA GLY A 98 14.41 -16.37 -12.48
C GLY A 98 13.92 -17.79 -12.78
N GLY A 99 12.74 -18.17 -12.30
CA GLY A 99 12.13 -19.49 -12.49
C GLY A 99 13.02 -20.65 -12.03
N THR A 100 12.99 -21.77 -12.76
CA THR A 100 13.80 -22.97 -12.44
C THR A 100 15.31 -22.73 -12.52
N SER A 101 15.80 -21.63 -13.12
CA SER A 101 17.23 -21.30 -13.07
C SER A 101 17.73 -21.09 -11.63
N LEU A 102 16.84 -20.73 -10.70
CA LEU A 102 17.16 -20.59 -9.28
C LEU A 102 17.55 -21.92 -8.63
N ILE A 103 16.92 -23.03 -9.04
CA ILE A 103 17.04 -24.36 -8.39
C ILE A 103 17.63 -25.47 -9.28
N ASN A 104 17.97 -25.19 -10.54
CA ASN A 104 18.56 -26.23 -11.41
C ASN A 104 20.04 -26.52 -11.09
N ALA A 105 20.60 -27.52 -11.76
CA ALA A 105 21.97 -27.96 -11.57
C ALA A 105 23.00 -27.33 -12.54
N ASN A 106 22.58 -26.33 -13.33
CA ASN A 106 23.40 -25.48 -14.21
C ASN A 106 23.99 -26.12 -15.49
N VAL A 107 23.71 -27.38 -15.80
CA VAL A 107 24.32 -28.06 -16.94
C VAL A 107 23.82 -27.50 -18.28
N ALA A 108 24.75 -27.07 -19.13
CA ALA A 108 24.47 -26.41 -20.41
C ALA A 108 24.98 -27.26 -21.59
N LEU A 109 24.24 -28.31 -21.94
CA LEU A 109 24.59 -29.22 -23.02
C LEU A 109 23.82 -28.91 -24.31
N HIS A 110 24.46 -29.21 -25.44
CA HIS A 110 23.78 -29.32 -26.72
C HIS A 110 23.07 -30.69 -26.80
N PRO A 111 21.84 -30.76 -27.35
CA PRO A 111 21.21 -32.03 -27.70
C PRO A 111 22.00 -32.72 -28.83
N ASP A 112 21.74 -34.01 -29.05
CA ASP A 112 22.31 -34.70 -30.22
C ASP A 112 21.82 -34.02 -31.51
N ASP A 113 22.74 -33.68 -32.42
CA ASP A 113 22.42 -32.93 -33.64
C ASP A 113 21.39 -33.64 -34.52
N ARG A 114 21.34 -34.97 -34.49
CA ARG A 114 20.40 -35.80 -35.25
C ARG A 114 18.94 -35.57 -34.82
N LEU A 115 18.69 -35.09 -33.60
CA LEU A 115 17.34 -34.76 -33.13
C LEU A 115 16.72 -33.59 -33.91
N TRP A 116 17.53 -32.69 -34.49
CA TRP A 116 17.03 -31.61 -35.32
C TRP A 116 16.47 -32.08 -36.67
N ASP A 117 16.80 -33.30 -37.11
CA ASP A 117 16.26 -33.84 -38.35
C ASP A 117 14.88 -34.50 -38.17
N ASP A 118 14.47 -34.73 -36.91
CA ASP A 118 13.19 -35.34 -36.55
C ASP A 118 12.01 -34.54 -37.13
N PRO A 119 11.05 -35.19 -37.82
CA PRO A 119 9.94 -34.51 -38.50
C PRO A 119 8.97 -33.78 -37.57
N HIS A 120 9.04 -34.00 -36.25
CA HIS A 120 8.28 -33.21 -35.29
C HIS A 120 8.73 -31.75 -35.21
N TRP A 121 9.97 -31.44 -35.57
CA TRP A 121 10.41 -30.06 -35.72
C TRP A 121 9.89 -29.46 -37.03
N PRO A 122 9.36 -28.22 -37.01
CA PRO A 122 8.93 -27.52 -38.23
C PRO A 122 10.02 -27.51 -39.30
N VAL A 123 9.64 -27.63 -40.57
CA VAL A 123 10.58 -27.61 -41.70
C VAL A 123 11.49 -26.38 -41.65
N ALA A 124 10.94 -25.23 -41.28
CA ALA A 124 11.67 -23.98 -41.14
C ALA A 124 12.71 -23.99 -39.99
N ILE A 125 12.43 -24.68 -38.88
CA ILE A 125 13.43 -24.89 -37.82
C ILE A 125 14.56 -25.76 -38.34
N ARG A 126 14.25 -26.89 -38.98
CA ARG A 126 15.23 -27.87 -39.46
C ARG A 126 16.19 -27.24 -40.46
N ALA A 127 15.66 -26.47 -41.41
CA ALA A 127 16.44 -25.76 -42.42
C ALA A 127 17.32 -24.61 -41.86
N ASP A 128 16.94 -23.99 -40.74
CA ASP A 128 17.62 -22.82 -40.18
C ASP A 128 18.73 -23.16 -39.18
N LYS A 129 19.72 -23.96 -39.61
CA LYS A 129 20.87 -24.29 -38.75
C LYS A 129 21.61 -23.03 -38.26
N SER A 130 21.75 -22.03 -39.14
CA SER A 130 22.47 -20.79 -38.82
C SER A 130 21.81 -19.98 -37.70
N GLY A 131 20.47 -19.91 -37.68
CA GLY A 131 19.71 -19.27 -36.61
C GLY A 131 19.80 -20.03 -35.30
N ARG A 132 19.75 -21.36 -35.33
CA ARG A 132 19.97 -22.21 -34.14
C ARG A 132 21.37 -21.98 -33.55
N ASP A 133 22.41 -22.09 -34.38
CA ASP A 133 23.81 -21.90 -33.96
C ASP A 133 24.03 -20.49 -33.37
N ARG A 134 23.43 -19.46 -33.99
CA ARG A 134 23.49 -18.08 -33.46
C ARG A 134 22.79 -17.97 -32.11
N GLY A 135 21.63 -18.59 -31.93
CA GLY A 135 20.92 -18.64 -30.66
C GLY A 135 21.76 -19.26 -29.55
N TYR A 136 22.41 -20.40 -29.84
CA TYR A 136 23.35 -21.04 -28.92
C TYR A 136 24.53 -20.15 -28.56
N ALA A 137 25.12 -19.46 -29.55
CA ALA A 137 26.25 -18.56 -29.31
C ALA A 137 25.87 -17.39 -28.40
N LEU A 138 24.71 -16.77 -28.62
CA LEU A 138 24.20 -15.67 -27.78
C LEU A 138 23.90 -16.14 -26.35
N ALA A 139 23.21 -17.29 -26.22
CA ALA A 139 22.91 -17.90 -24.93
C ALA A 139 24.20 -18.21 -24.14
N THR A 140 25.18 -18.82 -24.80
CA THR A 140 26.48 -19.17 -24.21
C THR A 140 27.26 -17.92 -23.78
N ALA A 141 27.22 -16.84 -24.57
CA ALA A 141 27.90 -15.60 -24.25
C ALA A 141 27.37 -14.96 -22.96
N MET A 142 26.05 -14.99 -22.73
CA MET A 142 25.42 -14.41 -21.53
C MET A 142 25.47 -15.34 -20.31
N LEU A 143 25.17 -16.63 -20.50
CA LEU A 143 25.12 -17.63 -19.42
C LEU A 143 26.52 -18.09 -18.98
N GLN A 144 27.55 -17.88 -19.81
CA GLN A 144 28.95 -18.17 -19.54
C GLN A 144 29.20 -19.57 -18.95
N PRO A 145 28.67 -20.65 -19.57
CA PRO A 145 28.89 -22.00 -19.05
C PRO A 145 30.38 -22.36 -19.13
N SER A 146 30.90 -22.98 -18.07
CA SER A 146 32.31 -23.35 -17.96
C SER A 146 32.46 -24.72 -17.29
N LYS A 147 33.53 -25.46 -17.62
CA LYS A 147 33.83 -26.74 -16.99
C LYS A 147 34.43 -26.49 -15.60
N LEU A 148 34.21 -27.43 -14.68
CA LEU A 148 34.91 -27.43 -13.39
C LEU A 148 36.44 -27.47 -13.63
N PRO A 149 37.22 -26.52 -13.07
CA PRO A 149 38.68 -26.52 -13.21
C PRO A 149 39.32 -27.77 -12.60
N ASP A 150 40.38 -28.30 -13.23
CA ASP A 150 41.09 -29.49 -12.76
C ASP A 150 41.67 -29.32 -11.35
N ASN A 151 42.13 -28.11 -11.04
CA ASN A 151 42.68 -27.72 -9.75
C ASN A 151 41.63 -27.16 -8.77
N PHE A 152 40.33 -27.17 -9.08
CA PHE A 152 39.30 -26.57 -8.23
C PHE A 152 39.34 -27.08 -6.78
N TYR A 153 39.50 -28.40 -6.59
CA TYR A 153 39.58 -28.98 -5.25
C TYR A 153 40.82 -28.49 -4.52
N ALA A 154 41.99 -28.55 -5.17
CA ALA A 154 43.26 -28.08 -4.61
C ALA A 154 43.24 -26.57 -4.28
N ASP A 155 42.60 -25.76 -5.12
CA ASP A 155 42.47 -24.31 -4.91
C ASP A 155 41.63 -23.96 -3.67
N ILE A 156 40.74 -24.87 -3.24
CA ILE A 156 39.86 -24.66 -2.08
C ILE A 156 40.41 -25.35 -0.82
N THR A 157 40.95 -26.57 -0.93
CA THR A 157 41.34 -27.40 0.22
C THR A 157 42.85 -27.46 0.46
N HIS A 158 43.66 -27.05 -0.51
CA HIS A 158 45.11 -27.33 -0.57
C HIS A 158 45.46 -28.84 -0.64
N ASP A 159 44.49 -29.70 -0.96
CA ASP A 159 44.68 -31.13 -1.22
C ASP A 159 44.54 -31.41 -2.73
N SER A 160 45.45 -32.21 -3.29
CA SER A 160 45.48 -32.56 -4.72
C SER A 160 44.47 -33.65 -5.13
N LYS A 161 43.68 -34.20 -4.20
CA LYS A 161 42.66 -35.21 -4.52
C LYS A 161 41.52 -34.66 -5.40
N PRO A 162 40.86 -35.48 -6.23
CA PRO A 162 39.63 -35.09 -6.89
C PRO A 162 38.45 -35.02 -5.89
N LEU A 163 37.36 -34.36 -6.31
CA LEU A 163 36.09 -34.42 -5.57
C LEU A 163 35.62 -35.88 -5.44
N PRO A 164 35.24 -36.37 -4.25
CA PRO A 164 34.95 -37.79 -4.06
C PRO A 164 33.80 -38.32 -4.95
N LYS A 165 32.70 -37.57 -5.06
CA LYS A 165 31.59 -37.88 -6.00
C LYS A 165 32.00 -37.96 -7.48
N LEU A 166 32.95 -37.13 -7.91
CA LEU A 166 33.45 -37.16 -9.28
C LEU A 166 34.30 -38.41 -9.53
N ALA A 167 35.15 -38.77 -8.57
CA ALA A 167 35.98 -39.97 -8.63
C ALA A 167 35.13 -41.25 -8.61
N ALA A 168 34.05 -41.27 -7.81
CA ALA A 168 33.11 -42.39 -7.79
C ALA A 168 32.42 -42.58 -9.15
N LEU A 169 31.96 -41.49 -9.80
CA LEU A 169 31.38 -41.59 -11.14
C LEU A 169 32.41 -42.06 -12.19
N GLU A 170 33.67 -41.65 -12.07
CA GLU A 170 34.75 -42.14 -12.95
C GLU A 170 34.95 -43.66 -12.83
N LEU A 171 34.88 -44.21 -11.61
CA LEU A 171 34.91 -45.66 -11.38
C LEU A 171 33.70 -46.36 -12.02
N SER A 172 32.51 -45.79 -11.87
CA SER A 172 31.30 -46.28 -12.56
C SER A 172 31.49 -46.28 -14.09
N ALA A 173 32.07 -45.22 -14.66
CA ALA A 173 32.35 -45.14 -16.10
C ALA A 173 33.31 -46.24 -16.57
N GLN A 174 34.37 -46.50 -15.81
CA GLN A 174 35.31 -47.59 -16.12
C GLN A 174 34.63 -48.96 -16.06
N LYS A 175 33.78 -49.20 -15.05
CA LYS A 175 33.02 -50.45 -14.91
C LYS A 175 32.06 -50.67 -16.08
N LEU A 176 31.41 -49.62 -16.56
CA LEU A 176 30.51 -49.65 -17.72
C LEU A 176 31.26 -49.75 -19.06
N GLY A 177 32.60 -49.66 -19.07
CA GLY A 177 33.38 -49.59 -20.31
C GLY A 177 33.17 -48.28 -21.08
N MET A 178 32.82 -47.20 -20.38
CA MET A 178 32.50 -45.87 -20.91
C MET A 178 33.49 -44.80 -20.43
N GLN A 179 34.72 -45.17 -20.05
CA GLN A 179 35.72 -44.22 -19.54
C GLN A 179 36.10 -43.12 -20.55
N ASP A 180 36.03 -43.40 -21.84
CA ASP A 180 36.26 -42.43 -22.93
C ASP A 180 35.08 -41.47 -23.15
N ARG A 181 33.96 -41.72 -22.46
CA ARG A 181 32.71 -40.93 -22.50
C ARG A 181 32.45 -40.19 -21.20
N PHE A 182 33.37 -40.30 -20.23
CA PHE A 182 33.31 -39.56 -18.97
C PHE A 182 34.00 -38.20 -19.13
N TYR A 183 33.33 -37.12 -18.74
CA TYR A 183 33.92 -35.77 -18.74
C TYR A 183 33.27 -34.83 -17.73
N ARG A 184 33.89 -33.66 -17.52
CA ARG A 184 33.31 -32.54 -16.76
C ARG A 184 32.42 -31.70 -17.69
N PRO A 185 31.09 -31.66 -17.48
CA PRO A 185 30.20 -30.91 -18.35
C PRO A 185 30.36 -29.40 -18.16
N PRO A 186 30.06 -28.58 -19.18
CA PRO A 186 29.97 -27.14 -19.02
C PRO A 186 28.74 -26.77 -18.16
N ILE A 187 28.97 -25.99 -17.10
CA ILE A 187 27.92 -25.54 -16.16
C ILE A 187 27.90 -24.02 -16.02
N THR A 188 26.73 -23.42 -15.84
CA THR A 188 26.53 -21.97 -15.63
C THR A 188 26.88 -21.52 -14.20
N VAL A 189 28.12 -21.78 -13.79
CA VAL A 189 28.70 -21.41 -12.49
C VAL A 189 30.03 -20.70 -12.74
N THR A 190 30.32 -19.61 -12.01
CA THR A 190 31.63 -18.96 -12.08
C THR A 190 32.61 -19.56 -11.07
N PHE A 191 33.87 -19.71 -11.50
CA PHE A 191 34.98 -20.19 -10.67
C PHE A 191 36.02 -19.09 -10.38
N LYS A 192 35.70 -17.84 -10.73
CA LYS A 192 36.53 -16.66 -10.47
C LYS A 192 35.65 -15.50 -10.03
N ASP A 193 36.19 -14.63 -9.19
CA ASP A 193 35.54 -13.38 -8.81
C ASP A 193 35.59 -12.41 -10.00
N GLY A 194 34.53 -11.63 -10.20
CA GLY A 194 34.50 -10.58 -11.21
C GLY A 194 33.09 -10.30 -11.74
N LYS A 195 33.02 -9.49 -12.80
CA LYS A 195 31.76 -9.19 -13.47
C LYS A 195 31.43 -10.23 -14.53
N ASN A 196 30.17 -10.62 -14.59
CA ASN A 196 29.64 -11.48 -15.65
C ASN A 196 29.31 -10.69 -16.92
N ALA A 197 28.78 -11.38 -17.94
CA ALA A 197 28.42 -10.78 -19.23
C ALA A 197 27.35 -9.66 -19.16
N ALA A 198 26.52 -9.65 -18.11
CA ALA A 198 25.51 -8.61 -17.86
C ALA A 198 26.06 -7.43 -17.02
N GLY A 199 27.34 -7.45 -16.64
CA GLY A 199 27.97 -6.42 -15.81
C GLY A 199 27.70 -6.55 -14.31
N VAL A 200 27.10 -7.66 -13.88
CA VAL A 200 26.80 -7.99 -12.49
C VAL A 200 28.04 -8.58 -11.81
N ASP A 201 28.37 -8.10 -10.61
CA ASP A 201 29.41 -8.68 -9.76
C ASP A 201 29.02 -10.08 -9.27
N GLN A 202 29.91 -11.05 -9.47
CA GLN A 202 29.76 -12.45 -9.03
C GLN A 202 31.00 -12.91 -8.27
N HIS A 203 30.77 -13.78 -7.28
CA HIS A 203 31.82 -14.42 -6.51
C HIS A 203 32.09 -15.83 -7.03
N ARG A 204 33.33 -16.30 -6.91
CA ARG A 204 33.71 -17.66 -7.30
C ARG A 204 32.96 -18.71 -6.49
N CYS A 205 32.66 -19.85 -7.11
CA CYS A 205 32.09 -21.00 -6.44
C CYS A 205 32.98 -21.47 -5.29
N VAL A 206 32.34 -21.73 -4.15
CA VAL A 206 32.99 -22.16 -2.90
C VAL A 206 32.84 -23.66 -2.64
N GLY A 207 32.16 -24.38 -3.54
CA GLY A 207 31.99 -25.84 -3.45
C GLY A 207 30.97 -26.32 -2.42
N CYS A 208 29.92 -25.53 -2.13
CA CYS A 208 28.97 -25.84 -1.06
C CYS A 208 27.95 -26.95 -1.36
N GLY A 209 27.73 -27.34 -2.62
CA GLY A 209 26.79 -28.41 -2.98
C GLY A 209 25.28 -28.08 -2.92
N ASP A 210 24.88 -26.84 -2.62
CA ASP A 210 23.47 -26.46 -2.41
C ASP A 210 22.77 -25.86 -3.66
N CYS A 211 23.28 -26.11 -4.88
CA CYS A 211 22.79 -25.40 -6.08
C CYS A 211 21.30 -25.64 -6.37
N ASN A 212 20.75 -26.77 -5.92
CA ASN A 212 19.36 -27.16 -6.14
C ASN A 212 18.36 -26.63 -5.09
N SER A 213 18.83 -25.93 -4.06
CA SER A 213 18.01 -25.11 -3.16
C SER A 213 18.25 -23.60 -3.33
N GLY A 214 19.07 -23.22 -4.30
CA GLY A 214 19.50 -21.84 -4.56
C GLY A 214 20.89 -21.50 -4.04
N CYS A 215 21.61 -20.65 -4.76
CA CYS A 215 23.00 -20.30 -4.46
C CYS A 215 23.06 -19.10 -3.51
N ASN A 216 23.55 -19.34 -2.28
CA ASN A 216 23.73 -18.30 -1.26
C ASN A 216 25.07 -17.53 -1.38
N PHE A 217 25.82 -17.73 -2.47
CA PHE A 217 27.20 -17.24 -2.63
C PHE A 217 27.42 -16.49 -3.95
N ASP A 218 26.37 -16.09 -4.66
CA ASP A 218 26.42 -15.33 -5.93
C ASP A 218 27.20 -15.99 -7.09
N ALA A 219 27.60 -17.27 -6.94
CA ALA A 219 28.42 -17.97 -7.94
C ALA A 219 27.63 -18.58 -9.10
N LYS A 220 26.32 -18.79 -8.91
CA LYS A 220 25.44 -19.42 -9.90
C LYS A 220 24.94 -18.37 -10.90
N ASN A 221 25.34 -18.48 -12.16
CA ASN A 221 24.98 -17.52 -13.22
C ASN A 221 23.59 -17.79 -13.81
N SER A 222 22.58 -17.76 -12.94
CA SER A 222 21.17 -17.95 -13.24
C SER A 222 20.54 -16.67 -13.82
N THR A 223 19.30 -16.74 -14.33
CA THR A 223 18.74 -15.61 -15.09
C THR A 223 18.53 -14.35 -14.27
N HIS A 224 18.36 -14.49 -12.96
CA HIS A 224 18.34 -13.38 -11.99
C HIS A 224 19.69 -12.67 -11.84
N MET A 225 20.80 -13.30 -12.25
CA MET A 225 22.14 -12.72 -12.23
C MET A 225 22.59 -12.19 -13.60
N ASN A 226 21.84 -12.41 -14.68
CA ASN A 226 22.25 -11.98 -16.02
C ASN A 226 21.14 -11.27 -16.83
N TYR A 227 20.28 -12.00 -17.53
CA TYR A 227 19.27 -11.46 -18.44
C TYR A 227 18.27 -10.52 -17.77
N LEU A 228 17.84 -10.80 -16.52
CA LEU A 228 16.88 -9.95 -15.82
C LEU A 228 17.49 -8.61 -15.37
N PRO A 229 18.69 -8.57 -14.73
CA PRO A 229 19.42 -7.33 -14.52
C PRO A 229 19.65 -6.54 -15.81
N ASP A 230 20.00 -7.22 -16.90
CA ASP A 230 20.19 -6.59 -18.21
C ASP A 230 18.90 -6.00 -18.79
N ALA A 231 17.76 -6.66 -18.61
CA ALA A 231 16.45 -6.15 -19.02
C ALA A 231 16.09 -4.87 -18.27
N VAL A 232 16.26 -4.86 -16.93
CA VAL A 232 16.03 -3.68 -16.09
C VAL A 232 16.98 -2.54 -16.46
N ALA A 233 18.25 -2.85 -16.71
CA ALA A 233 19.24 -1.86 -17.14
C ALA A 233 18.90 -1.20 -18.48
N ASN A 234 18.03 -1.82 -19.28
CA ASN A 234 17.52 -1.31 -20.55
C ASN A 234 16.06 -0.83 -20.49
N GLY A 235 15.46 -0.73 -19.30
CA GLY A 235 14.16 -0.09 -19.08
C GLY A 235 12.96 -1.04 -18.87
N ALA A 236 13.16 -2.36 -18.79
CA ALA A 236 12.07 -3.28 -18.45
C ALA A 236 11.60 -3.09 -16.98
N GLN A 237 10.29 -3.16 -16.76
CA GLN A 237 9.70 -3.24 -15.43
C GLN A 237 9.34 -4.68 -15.08
N ILE A 238 9.62 -5.10 -13.84
CA ILE A 238 9.38 -6.47 -13.38
C ILE A 238 8.43 -6.43 -12.19
N PHE A 239 7.36 -7.22 -12.21
CA PHE A 239 6.38 -7.31 -11.12
C PHE A 239 6.30 -8.75 -10.61
N THR A 240 6.75 -8.95 -9.37
CA THR A 240 6.71 -10.25 -8.68
C THR A 240 5.42 -10.41 -7.88
N GLY A 241 5.04 -11.65 -7.57
CA GLY A 241 3.77 -11.93 -6.91
C GLY A 241 2.56 -11.73 -7.83
N VAL A 242 2.72 -11.89 -9.15
CA VAL A 242 1.65 -11.69 -10.14
C VAL A 242 1.41 -12.99 -10.91
N ALA A 243 0.31 -13.67 -10.60
CA ALA A 243 -0.13 -14.88 -11.29
C ALA A 243 -1.00 -14.53 -12.51
N VAL A 244 -0.50 -14.73 -13.73
CA VAL A 244 -1.32 -14.58 -14.93
C VAL A 244 -2.29 -15.76 -15.05
N HIS A 245 -3.57 -15.43 -15.18
CA HIS A 245 -4.65 -16.39 -15.28
C HIS A 245 -4.99 -16.71 -16.74
N SER A 246 -5.24 -15.71 -17.58
CA SER A 246 -5.56 -15.91 -19.00
C SER A 246 -5.13 -14.72 -19.85
N VAL A 247 -5.00 -14.94 -21.16
CA VAL A 247 -4.70 -13.93 -22.17
C VAL A 247 -5.76 -14.02 -23.25
N VAL A 248 -6.55 -12.97 -23.41
CA VAL A 248 -7.64 -12.93 -24.40
C VAL A 248 -7.49 -11.69 -25.28
N ARG A 249 -8.09 -11.73 -26.47
CA ARG A 249 -8.09 -10.58 -27.39
C ARG A 249 -9.23 -9.63 -27.02
N ASP A 250 -8.91 -8.38 -26.73
CA ASP A 250 -9.89 -7.30 -26.69
C ASP A 250 -10.21 -6.87 -28.13
N GLN A 251 -11.44 -7.19 -28.58
CA GLN A 251 -11.89 -6.90 -29.94
C GLN A 251 -12.14 -5.41 -30.18
N ALA A 252 -12.50 -4.63 -29.16
CA ALA A 252 -12.77 -3.21 -29.30
C ALA A 252 -11.48 -2.42 -29.46
N GLN A 253 -10.47 -2.76 -28.65
CA GLN A 253 -9.17 -2.07 -28.66
C GLN A 253 -8.15 -2.67 -29.62
N GLN A 254 -8.41 -3.88 -30.14
CA GLN A 254 -7.45 -4.67 -30.93
C GLN A 254 -6.14 -4.93 -30.19
N LYS A 255 -6.21 -5.12 -28.86
CA LYS A 255 -5.08 -5.39 -27.96
C LYS A 255 -5.25 -6.71 -27.22
N TRP A 256 -4.17 -7.22 -26.64
CA TRP A 256 -4.22 -8.35 -25.73
C TRP A 256 -4.61 -7.88 -24.33
N LEU A 257 -5.57 -8.54 -23.71
CA LEU A 257 -5.94 -8.36 -22.32
C LEU A 257 -5.30 -9.49 -21.50
N VAL A 258 -4.32 -9.13 -20.68
CA VAL A 258 -3.62 -10.06 -19.78
C VAL A 258 -4.30 -10.00 -18.42
N ARG A 259 -5.06 -11.04 -18.07
CA ARG A 259 -5.77 -11.17 -16.79
C ARG A 259 -4.85 -11.82 -15.76
N TYR A 260 -4.75 -11.23 -14.58
CA TYR A 260 -3.85 -11.68 -13.52
C TYR A 260 -4.43 -11.49 -12.12
N GLN A 261 -3.84 -12.19 -11.16
CA GLN A 261 -4.11 -12.00 -9.74
C GLN A 261 -2.80 -11.74 -8.98
N PRO A 262 -2.74 -10.67 -8.16
CA PRO A 262 -1.71 -10.56 -7.15
C PRO A 262 -1.79 -11.71 -6.13
N VAL A 263 -0.66 -12.38 -5.91
CA VAL A 263 -0.52 -13.54 -5.03
C VAL A 263 -0.25 -13.10 -3.59
N ALA A 264 -0.71 -13.90 -2.63
CA ALA A 264 -0.52 -13.66 -1.19
C ALA A 264 -1.08 -12.33 -0.65
N LEU A 265 -1.94 -11.65 -1.41
CA LEU A 265 -2.71 -10.49 -0.94
C LEU A 265 -4.06 -10.89 -0.32
N ASN A 266 -4.32 -12.20 -0.20
CA ASN A 266 -5.56 -12.78 0.32
C ASN A 266 -6.84 -12.26 -0.40
N ARG A 267 -6.71 -11.87 -1.67
CA ARG A 267 -7.84 -11.41 -2.50
C ARG A 267 -8.82 -12.55 -2.81
N ASP A 268 -8.32 -13.78 -2.83
CA ASP A 268 -9.08 -15.02 -2.96
C ASP A 268 -10.07 -15.24 -1.80
N LEU A 269 -9.77 -14.77 -0.58
CA LEU A 269 -10.72 -14.80 0.56
C LEU A 269 -12.04 -14.05 0.27
N TYR A 270 -11.99 -13.14 -0.70
CA TYR A 270 -13.12 -12.31 -1.12
C TYR A 270 -13.70 -12.72 -2.48
N SER A 271 -13.19 -13.79 -3.11
CA SER A 271 -13.53 -14.15 -4.49
C SER A 271 -13.35 -12.96 -5.45
N ALA A 272 -12.28 -12.18 -5.24
CA ALA A 272 -12.07 -10.95 -5.99
C ALA A 272 -11.88 -11.25 -7.49
N PRO A 273 -12.44 -10.43 -8.39
CA PRO A 273 -12.19 -10.55 -9.81
C PRO A 273 -10.71 -10.41 -10.18
N ASP A 274 -10.33 -11.01 -11.32
CA ASP A 274 -9.02 -10.81 -11.92
C ASP A 274 -8.76 -9.34 -12.21
N MET A 275 -7.52 -8.93 -11.96
CA MET A 275 -7.02 -7.67 -12.48
C MET A 275 -6.58 -7.85 -13.94
N SER A 276 -6.40 -6.75 -14.66
CA SER A 276 -5.92 -6.83 -16.05
C SER A 276 -5.09 -5.63 -16.48
N ILE A 277 -4.17 -5.89 -17.41
CA ILE A 277 -3.44 -4.90 -18.19
C ILE A 277 -3.57 -5.22 -19.67
N THR A 278 -3.35 -4.22 -20.53
CA THR A 278 -3.36 -4.41 -21.99
C THR A 278 -1.95 -4.48 -22.56
N ALA A 279 -1.77 -5.21 -23.66
CA ALA A 279 -0.50 -5.31 -24.37
C ALA A 279 -0.68 -5.36 -25.89
N ASP A 280 0.31 -4.88 -26.65
CA ASP A 280 0.35 -5.08 -28.10
C ASP A 280 0.90 -6.47 -28.44
N ILE A 281 1.88 -6.94 -27.65
CA ILE A 281 2.50 -8.26 -27.75
C ILE A 281 2.52 -8.95 -26.38
N VAL A 282 2.15 -10.23 -26.34
CA VAL A 282 2.27 -11.10 -25.17
C VAL A 282 3.17 -12.28 -25.49
N ILE A 283 4.19 -12.48 -24.66
CA ILE A 283 5.13 -13.61 -24.73
C ILE A 283 4.92 -14.47 -23.49
N LEU A 284 4.33 -15.65 -23.67
CA LEU A 284 4.19 -16.65 -22.62
C LEU A 284 5.52 -17.38 -22.43
N SER A 285 6.02 -17.35 -21.20
CA SER A 285 7.27 -17.98 -20.78
C SER A 285 7.18 -18.46 -19.32
N ALA A 286 6.00 -18.93 -18.92
CA ALA A 286 5.65 -19.38 -17.58
C ALA A 286 6.11 -20.84 -17.30
N GLY A 287 6.96 -21.39 -18.16
CA GLY A 287 7.39 -22.78 -18.15
C GLY A 287 6.35 -23.70 -18.80
N THR A 288 6.77 -24.93 -19.09
CA THR A 288 5.96 -25.97 -19.74
C THR A 288 4.53 -26.08 -19.19
N LEU A 289 4.38 -26.23 -17.88
CA LEU A 289 3.07 -26.33 -17.24
C LEU A 289 2.32 -24.98 -17.24
N GLY A 290 3.01 -23.89 -16.92
CA GLY A 290 2.40 -22.57 -16.76
C GLY A 290 1.86 -22.00 -18.06
N SER A 291 2.67 -22.00 -19.13
CA SER A 291 2.29 -21.46 -20.44
C SER A 291 1.16 -22.28 -21.06
N THR A 292 1.22 -23.61 -20.94
CA THR A 292 0.16 -24.50 -21.40
C THR A 292 -1.15 -24.25 -20.62
N ALA A 293 -1.09 -24.12 -19.30
CA ALA A 293 -2.27 -23.86 -18.47
C ALA A 293 -2.91 -22.49 -18.76
N ILE A 294 -2.10 -21.46 -18.98
CA ILE A 294 -2.60 -20.13 -19.37
C ILE A 294 -3.34 -20.22 -20.69
N LEU A 295 -2.81 -20.90 -21.71
CA LEU A 295 -3.50 -21.06 -22.99
C LEU A 295 -4.77 -21.92 -22.86
N LEU A 296 -4.77 -22.96 -22.03
CA LEU A 296 -5.96 -23.79 -21.79
C LEU A 296 -7.10 -22.95 -21.18
N ARG A 297 -6.80 -22.16 -20.14
CA ARG A 297 -7.78 -21.24 -19.55
C ARG A 297 -8.18 -20.10 -20.48
N SER A 298 -7.26 -19.66 -21.35
CA SER A 298 -7.56 -18.67 -22.38
C SER A 298 -8.53 -19.23 -23.43
N ASN A 299 -8.40 -20.51 -23.80
CA ASN A 299 -9.32 -21.22 -24.66
C ASN A 299 -10.70 -21.39 -24.03
N GLU A 300 -10.77 -21.76 -22.74
CA GLU A 300 -12.01 -21.76 -21.96
C GLU A 300 -12.66 -20.37 -21.90
N ALA A 301 -11.86 -19.30 -21.89
CA ALA A 301 -12.31 -17.93 -21.99
C ALA A 301 -12.61 -17.44 -23.42
N GLY A 302 -12.55 -18.33 -24.43
CA GLY A 302 -12.97 -18.07 -25.81
C GLY A 302 -11.86 -17.72 -26.80
N LEU A 303 -10.57 -17.86 -26.44
CA LEU A 303 -9.46 -17.72 -27.39
C LEU A 303 -9.34 -18.98 -28.27
N PRO A 304 -9.52 -18.89 -29.60
CA PRO A 304 -9.34 -20.05 -30.47
C PRO A 304 -7.88 -20.53 -30.47
N VAL A 305 -7.64 -21.80 -30.19
CA VAL A 305 -6.29 -22.41 -30.20
C VAL A 305 -6.34 -23.79 -30.84
N SER A 306 -5.19 -24.33 -31.21
CA SER A 306 -5.07 -25.70 -31.73
C SER A 306 -5.61 -26.74 -30.74
N THR A 307 -6.20 -27.82 -31.28
CA THR A 307 -6.60 -29.01 -30.50
C THR A 307 -5.41 -29.80 -29.96
N GLN A 308 -4.19 -29.53 -30.44
CA GLN A 308 -2.94 -30.12 -29.94
C GLN A 308 -2.49 -29.49 -28.62
N LEU A 309 -3.16 -28.43 -28.13
CA LEU A 309 -2.82 -27.82 -26.85
C LEU A 309 -2.89 -28.84 -25.69
N GLY A 310 -1.79 -28.89 -24.95
CA GLY A 310 -1.58 -29.83 -23.84
C GLY A 310 -0.99 -31.18 -24.25
N HIS A 311 -0.90 -31.51 -25.54
CA HIS A 311 -0.32 -32.78 -26.00
C HIS A 311 1.22 -32.73 -26.06
N ARG A 312 1.84 -33.90 -26.26
CA ARG A 312 3.30 -34.07 -26.42
C ARG A 312 4.10 -33.66 -25.19
N PHE A 313 3.54 -33.84 -23.99
CA PHE A 313 4.30 -33.63 -22.78
C PHE A 313 5.31 -34.77 -22.59
N THR A 314 6.54 -34.41 -22.26
CA THR A 314 7.64 -35.33 -21.99
C THR A 314 8.33 -34.95 -20.68
N GLY A 315 8.81 -35.97 -19.97
CA GLY A 315 9.65 -35.81 -18.78
C GLY A 315 11.14 -35.76 -19.12
N ASN A 316 11.48 -35.71 -20.41
CA ASN A 316 12.84 -35.75 -20.94
C ASN A 316 13.62 -37.01 -20.52
N GLY A 317 12.89 -38.11 -20.30
CA GLY A 317 13.44 -39.37 -19.83
C GLY A 317 14.19 -39.27 -18.50
N ASP A 318 13.77 -38.36 -17.61
CA ASP A 318 14.43 -38.10 -16.33
C ASP A 318 14.37 -39.32 -15.39
N VAL A 319 15.52 -39.72 -14.85
CA VAL A 319 15.62 -40.69 -13.75
C VAL A 319 16.46 -40.12 -12.62
N LEU A 320 15.92 -40.20 -11.40
CA LEU A 320 16.65 -39.96 -10.16
C LEU A 320 16.84 -41.31 -9.46
N ALA A 321 18.07 -41.65 -9.09
CA ALA A 321 18.38 -42.85 -8.33
C ALA A 321 19.60 -42.65 -7.42
N PHE A 322 19.83 -43.62 -6.54
CA PHE A 322 20.89 -43.54 -5.54
C PHE A 322 21.69 -44.85 -5.49
N ALA A 323 23.01 -44.74 -5.37
CA ALA A 323 23.83 -45.79 -4.79
C ALA A 323 24.04 -45.44 -3.31
N PHE A 324 23.30 -46.11 -2.43
CA PHE A 324 23.23 -45.85 -1.01
C PHE A 324 24.33 -46.62 -0.24
N ASN A 325 24.93 -45.95 0.75
CA ASN A 325 25.92 -46.52 1.66
C ASN A 325 27.07 -47.28 0.96
N THR A 326 27.63 -46.67 -0.09
CA THR A 326 28.73 -47.20 -0.90
C THR A 326 30.01 -47.42 -0.08
N ASP A 327 30.94 -48.18 -0.63
CA ASP A 327 32.25 -48.42 -0.01
C ASP A 327 33.21 -47.23 -0.15
N HIS A 328 32.78 -46.20 -0.90
CA HIS A 328 33.55 -44.98 -1.15
C HIS A 328 32.93 -43.78 -0.44
N ASP A 329 33.79 -42.88 0.02
CA ASP A 329 33.35 -41.53 0.40
C ASP A 329 32.83 -40.81 -0.85
N ILE A 330 31.59 -40.32 -0.81
CA ILE A 330 30.99 -39.55 -1.91
C ILE A 330 30.96 -38.05 -1.59
N ASN A 331 30.65 -37.72 -0.33
CA ASN A 331 30.44 -36.35 0.13
C ASN A 331 29.36 -35.62 -0.69
N GLY A 332 28.22 -36.27 -0.94
CA GLY A 332 27.16 -35.79 -1.82
C GLY A 332 26.12 -34.85 -1.18
N VAL A 333 26.33 -34.35 0.05
CA VAL A 333 25.34 -33.51 0.76
C VAL A 333 25.89 -32.11 0.98
N GLY A 334 25.17 -31.10 0.45
CA GLY A 334 25.54 -29.69 0.53
C GLY A 334 25.55 -29.13 1.96
N TRP A 335 26.33 -28.08 2.21
CA TRP A 335 26.67 -27.58 3.56
C TRP A 335 25.50 -26.95 4.33
N GLY A 336 24.58 -26.27 3.64
CA GLY A 336 23.49 -25.53 4.27
C GLY A 336 24.02 -24.46 5.24
N ALA A 337 23.51 -24.47 6.48
CA ALA A 337 23.93 -23.52 7.51
C ALA A 337 25.36 -23.73 8.03
N GLN A 338 26.03 -24.84 7.68
CA GLN A 338 27.35 -25.21 8.20
C GLN A 338 28.54 -24.61 7.44
N TRP A 339 28.36 -23.48 6.76
CA TRP A 339 29.37 -22.77 5.94
C TRP A 339 30.71 -22.43 6.64
N ARG A 340 30.80 -22.54 7.98
CA ARG A 340 32.02 -22.26 8.77
C ARG A 340 32.54 -23.46 9.56
N SER A 341 32.05 -24.68 9.30
CA SER A 341 32.59 -25.90 9.91
C SER A 341 33.62 -26.57 8.98
N ASP A 342 34.41 -27.49 9.54
CA ASP A 342 35.48 -28.24 8.87
C ASP A 342 34.97 -29.25 7.80
N LEU A 343 33.82 -29.00 7.16
CA LEU A 343 33.25 -29.89 6.16
C LEU A 343 34.04 -29.82 4.84
N PRO A 344 34.39 -30.97 4.24
CA PRO A 344 35.05 -30.99 2.94
C PRO A 344 34.13 -30.41 1.84
N PRO A 345 34.69 -29.76 0.80
CA PRO A 345 33.89 -29.25 -0.29
C PRO A 345 33.24 -30.38 -1.08
N VAL A 346 31.97 -30.14 -1.43
CA VAL A 346 31.13 -31.01 -2.25
C VAL A 346 31.33 -30.70 -3.73
N GLY A 347 31.61 -29.43 -4.05
CA GLY A 347 31.60 -28.91 -5.42
C GLY A 347 30.21 -28.40 -5.84
N PRO A 348 30.06 -27.91 -7.09
CA PRO A 348 28.75 -27.70 -7.71
C PRO A 348 27.90 -28.99 -7.72
N THR A 349 26.58 -28.85 -7.90
CA THR A 349 25.69 -30.02 -7.86
C THR A 349 26.03 -31.08 -8.89
N ILE A 350 26.34 -30.71 -10.14
CA ILE A 350 26.92 -31.62 -11.14
C ILE A 350 28.37 -31.24 -11.40
N THR A 351 29.26 -32.24 -11.39
CA THR A 351 30.68 -32.06 -11.75
C THR A 351 31.17 -33.03 -12.81
N GLY A 352 30.51 -34.18 -13.00
CA GLY A 352 30.85 -35.18 -13.99
C GLY A 352 29.64 -35.75 -14.70
N ILE A 353 29.85 -36.25 -15.92
CA ILE A 353 28.85 -36.91 -16.76
C ILE A 353 29.46 -38.12 -17.47
N ILE A 354 28.65 -39.17 -17.66
CA ILE A 354 28.91 -40.29 -18.56
C ILE A 354 27.92 -40.15 -19.73
N ASP A 355 28.44 -40.03 -20.95
CA ASP A 355 27.62 -39.67 -22.12
C ASP A 355 27.43 -40.86 -23.07
N HIS A 356 26.25 -41.49 -23.00
CA HIS A 356 25.88 -42.63 -23.84
C HIS A 356 25.05 -42.24 -25.08
N ARG A 357 25.02 -40.96 -25.49
CA ARG A 357 24.14 -40.52 -26.60
C ARG A 357 24.59 -40.94 -27.99
N ASN A 358 25.88 -41.27 -28.17
CA ASN A 358 26.43 -41.69 -29.46
C ASN A 358 26.10 -43.18 -29.78
N THR A 359 24.81 -43.49 -29.81
CA THR A 359 24.21 -44.77 -30.22
C THR A 359 23.72 -44.69 -31.66
N PRO A 360 23.53 -45.82 -32.39
CA PRO A 360 23.00 -45.81 -33.76
C PRO A 360 21.61 -45.14 -33.86
N ASP A 361 20.70 -45.49 -32.95
CA ASP A 361 19.44 -44.76 -32.75
C ASP A 361 19.62 -43.77 -31.60
N VAL A 362 19.30 -42.50 -31.82
CA VAL A 362 19.40 -41.45 -30.79
C VAL A 362 18.53 -41.77 -29.57
N ARG A 363 17.38 -42.42 -29.78
CA ARG A 363 16.43 -42.72 -28.70
C ARG A 363 16.93 -43.78 -27.71
N ASP A 364 17.95 -44.56 -28.10
CA ASP A 364 18.64 -45.49 -27.19
C ASP A 364 19.68 -44.80 -26.30
N GLY A 365 19.97 -43.53 -26.59
CA GLY A 365 20.98 -42.73 -25.89
C GLY A 365 20.48 -42.15 -24.58
N PHE A 366 21.39 -41.99 -23.62
CA PHE A 366 21.15 -41.32 -22.36
C PHE A 366 22.45 -40.72 -21.82
N VAL A 367 22.34 -39.85 -20.81
CA VAL A 367 23.49 -39.34 -20.05
C VAL A 367 23.30 -39.60 -18.57
N ILE A 368 24.37 -39.96 -17.85
CA ILE A 368 24.35 -40.15 -16.40
C ILE A 368 25.19 -39.05 -15.76
N GLU A 369 24.56 -38.22 -14.93
CA GLU A 369 25.20 -37.18 -14.15
C GLU A 369 25.29 -37.57 -12.68
N GLU A 370 26.37 -37.18 -12.03
CA GLU A 370 26.51 -37.30 -10.58
C GLU A 370 26.01 -36.02 -9.89
N GLY A 371 25.22 -36.17 -8.82
CA GLY A 371 24.54 -35.06 -8.14
C GLY A 371 24.93 -34.87 -6.67
N SER A 372 24.69 -33.66 -6.14
CA SER A 372 24.60 -33.40 -4.70
C SER A 372 23.17 -33.09 -4.25
N LEU A 373 22.84 -33.49 -3.02
CA LEU A 373 21.59 -33.15 -2.34
C LEU A 373 21.81 -31.89 -1.50
N ALA A 374 21.02 -30.83 -1.69
CA ALA A 374 21.13 -29.68 -0.80
C ALA A 374 20.79 -30.06 0.66
N ALA A 375 21.50 -29.42 1.60
CA ALA A 375 21.37 -29.70 3.03
C ALA A 375 19.93 -29.68 3.57
N PRO A 376 19.06 -28.72 3.15
CA PRO A 376 17.67 -28.68 3.60
C PRO A 376 16.86 -29.95 3.31
N ILE A 377 17.25 -30.73 2.29
CA ILE A 377 16.56 -31.95 1.86
C ILE A 377 17.27 -33.21 2.41
N GLY A 378 18.59 -33.15 2.61
CA GLY A 378 19.42 -34.30 2.96
C GLY A 378 18.99 -35.06 4.23
N ARG A 379 18.51 -34.38 5.27
CA ARG A 379 18.07 -35.04 6.53
C ARG A 379 16.78 -35.84 6.36
N PHE A 380 15.84 -35.37 5.53
CA PHE A 380 14.61 -36.10 5.23
C PHE A 380 14.92 -37.34 4.39
N LEU A 381 15.73 -37.17 3.34
CA LEU A 381 16.14 -38.30 2.48
C LEU A 381 16.93 -39.37 3.24
N ALA A 382 17.72 -39.02 4.25
CA ALA A 382 18.42 -39.99 5.11
C ALA A 382 17.46 -40.98 5.80
N GLY A 383 16.33 -40.48 6.32
CA GLY A 383 15.32 -41.32 6.96
C GLY A 383 14.57 -42.19 5.96
N VAL A 384 14.28 -41.65 4.77
CA VAL A 384 13.56 -42.38 3.72
C VAL A 384 14.44 -43.46 3.08
N LEU A 385 15.68 -43.16 2.72
CA LEU A 385 16.60 -44.13 2.12
C LEU A 385 16.98 -45.23 3.11
N GLY A 386 17.24 -44.90 4.38
CA GLY A 386 17.51 -45.90 5.41
C GLY A 386 16.34 -46.86 5.70
N ALA A 387 15.11 -46.47 5.37
CA ALA A 387 13.92 -47.33 5.46
C ALA A 387 13.62 -48.10 4.15
N ALA A 388 13.89 -47.50 2.99
CA ALA A 388 13.61 -48.09 1.68
C ALA A 388 14.67 -49.11 1.24
N ALA A 389 15.96 -48.86 1.53
CA ALA A 389 17.06 -49.71 1.07
C ALA A 389 16.95 -51.18 1.56
N PRO A 390 16.59 -51.47 2.83
CA PRO A 390 16.40 -52.85 3.29
C PRO A 390 15.19 -53.59 2.70
N VAL A 391 14.23 -52.88 2.08
CA VAL A 391 12.97 -53.44 1.59
C VAL A 391 12.97 -53.62 0.07
N GLU A 392 13.53 -52.64 -0.66
CA GLU A 392 13.49 -52.57 -2.13
C GLU A 392 14.89 -52.37 -2.77
N GLY A 393 15.97 -52.28 -1.97
CA GLY A 393 17.33 -52.08 -2.47
C GLY A 393 17.92 -53.34 -3.10
N VAL A 394 18.69 -53.14 -4.18
CA VAL A 394 19.47 -54.21 -4.83
C VAL A 394 20.90 -54.15 -4.31
N SER A 395 21.28 -55.08 -3.44
CA SER A 395 22.64 -55.15 -2.90
C SER A 395 23.64 -55.55 -3.99
N MET A 396 24.67 -54.73 -4.20
CA MET A 396 25.70 -55.00 -5.20
C MET A 396 26.90 -55.73 -4.56
N PRO A 397 27.44 -56.79 -5.20
CA PRO A 397 28.61 -57.51 -4.69
C PRO A 397 29.91 -56.74 -4.98
N ASP A 398 30.72 -56.49 -3.94
CA ASP A 398 32.12 -56.07 -4.05
C ASP A 398 33.08 -57.25 -3.73
N PRO A 399 34.13 -57.50 -4.55
CA PRO A 399 35.18 -58.47 -4.24
C PRO A 399 36.08 -58.16 -3.02
N GLN A 400 35.99 -56.99 -2.35
CA GLN A 400 36.82 -56.64 -1.17
C GLN A 400 36.05 -56.46 0.17
N ARG A 401 34.75 -56.76 0.21
CA ARG A 401 33.80 -56.45 1.30
C ARG A 401 34.27 -56.76 2.74
N GLU A 402 34.28 -55.77 3.64
CA GLU A 402 34.33 -55.93 5.11
C GLU A 402 32.95 -56.29 5.71
N ALA A 403 32.91 -56.69 7.00
CA ALA A 403 31.79 -57.37 7.65
C ALA A 403 30.48 -56.53 7.81
N PRO A 404 29.28 -57.18 7.87
CA PRO A 404 27.96 -56.52 7.91
C PRO A 404 27.71 -55.49 9.03
N LEU A 405 28.47 -55.58 10.14
CA LEU A 405 28.33 -54.69 11.30
C LEU A 405 28.74 -53.24 11.02
N ALA A 406 29.58 -52.99 10.01
CA ALA A 406 30.03 -51.64 9.64
C ALA A 406 28.93 -50.84 8.91
N ASP A 407 28.06 -51.52 8.14
CA ASP A 407 27.01 -50.89 7.35
C ASP A 407 25.86 -50.38 8.23
N GLU A 408 25.37 -51.21 9.14
CA GLU A 408 24.35 -50.82 10.14
C GLU A 408 24.86 -49.68 11.05
N ALA A 409 26.16 -49.70 11.39
CA ALA A 409 26.79 -48.64 12.16
C ALA A 409 26.82 -47.30 11.40
N ARG A 410 27.09 -47.28 10.09
CA ARG A 410 27.06 -46.07 9.25
C ARG A 410 25.64 -45.53 9.07
N VAL A 411 24.62 -46.39 9.00
CA VAL A 411 23.21 -45.95 8.98
C VAL A 411 22.83 -45.30 10.31
N ALA A 412 23.14 -45.94 11.44
CA ALA A 412 22.91 -45.38 12.77
C ALA A 412 23.68 -44.06 12.98
N GLU A 413 24.92 -43.98 12.47
CA GLU A 413 25.72 -42.75 12.50
C GLU A 413 25.05 -41.60 11.75
N SER A 414 24.49 -41.85 10.55
CA SER A 414 23.75 -40.84 9.77
C SER A 414 22.52 -40.32 10.53
N MET A 415 21.80 -41.21 11.22
CA MET A 415 20.63 -40.85 12.02
C MET A 415 21.01 -40.00 13.25
N LEU A 416 22.14 -40.31 13.90
CA LEU A 416 22.60 -39.64 15.12
C LEU A 416 23.33 -38.32 14.85
N ARG A 417 24.26 -38.31 13.89
CA ARG A 417 25.16 -37.17 13.61
C ARG A 417 24.66 -36.29 12.45
N GLY A 418 23.67 -36.74 11.70
CA GLY A 418 23.10 -36.03 10.56
C GLY A 418 23.69 -36.43 9.20
N PRO A 419 23.19 -35.85 8.10
CA PRO A 419 23.39 -36.36 6.74
C PRO A 419 24.80 -36.18 6.16
N HIS A 420 25.72 -35.52 6.87
CA HIS A 420 27.12 -35.36 6.47
C HIS A 420 28.05 -36.48 6.95
N TYR A 421 27.51 -37.47 7.69
CA TYR A 421 28.25 -38.57 8.28
C TYR A 421 27.62 -39.91 7.89
N GLY A 422 28.34 -41.01 8.10
CA GLY A 422 27.84 -42.37 7.89
C GLY A 422 27.36 -42.65 6.45
N ALA A 423 26.32 -43.46 6.33
CA ALA A 423 25.75 -43.92 5.06
C ALA A 423 25.40 -42.81 4.07
N MET A 424 24.88 -41.67 4.54
CA MET A 424 24.55 -40.55 3.65
C MET A 424 25.78 -39.86 3.04
N ARG A 425 26.89 -39.79 3.78
CA ARG A 425 28.18 -39.32 3.24
C ARG A 425 28.69 -40.24 2.13
N ASN A 426 28.34 -41.52 2.20
CA ASN A 426 28.70 -42.56 1.25
C ASN A 426 27.60 -42.81 0.21
N THR A 427 26.69 -41.87 -0.01
CA THR A 427 25.59 -42.04 -0.98
C THR A 427 25.83 -41.20 -2.23
N GLN A 428 25.84 -41.86 -3.39
CA GLN A 428 25.96 -41.25 -4.71
C GLN A 428 24.57 -41.03 -5.30
N THR A 429 24.30 -39.81 -5.76
CA THR A 429 23.08 -39.48 -6.49
C THR A 429 23.36 -39.58 -7.99
N PHE A 430 22.48 -40.26 -8.72
CA PHE A 430 22.47 -40.33 -10.17
C PHE A 430 21.27 -39.56 -10.72
N LEU A 431 21.52 -38.72 -11.72
CA LEU A 431 20.53 -38.00 -12.49
C LEU A 431 20.73 -38.39 -13.95
N VAL A 432 19.71 -38.95 -14.58
CA VAL A 432 19.78 -39.43 -15.97
C VAL A 432 18.77 -38.68 -16.82
N MET A 433 19.18 -38.31 -18.03
CA MET A 433 18.28 -37.82 -19.07
C MET A 433 18.33 -38.81 -20.24
N SER A 434 17.17 -39.14 -20.79
CA SER A 434 16.99 -40.13 -21.86
C SER A 434 15.81 -39.75 -22.76
N HIS A 435 15.29 -40.68 -23.55
CA HIS A 435 14.19 -40.45 -24.48
C HIS A 435 12.95 -41.25 -24.10
N ASP A 436 11.87 -40.56 -23.75
CA ASP A 436 10.55 -41.15 -23.52
C ASP A 436 9.67 -41.09 -24.79
N ASP A 437 8.46 -41.63 -24.72
CA ASP A 437 7.51 -41.66 -25.86
C ASP A 437 6.72 -40.36 -26.08
N GLU A 438 6.96 -39.34 -25.25
CA GLU A 438 6.32 -38.03 -25.32
C GLU A 438 4.77 -38.08 -25.26
N SER A 439 4.17 -39.16 -24.76
CA SER A 439 2.71 -39.37 -24.83
C SER A 439 1.91 -38.68 -23.72
N GLY A 440 2.59 -37.93 -22.84
CA GLY A 440 1.96 -37.21 -21.75
C GLY A 440 1.04 -36.09 -22.24
N ARG A 441 0.06 -35.75 -21.41
CA ARG A 441 -0.87 -34.65 -21.66
C ARG A 441 -1.03 -33.74 -20.45
N ILE A 442 -0.98 -32.43 -20.68
CA ILE A 442 -1.32 -31.39 -19.70
C ILE A 442 -2.78 -30.98 -19.89
N THR A 443 -3.54 -30.92 -18.79
CA THR A 443 -4.89 -30.34 -18.73
C THR A 443 -4.97 -29.35 -17.57
N VAL A 444 -6.09 -28.63 -17.45
CA VAL A 444 -6.43 -27.85 -16.25
C VAL A 444 -7.61 -28.49 -15.52
N ASP A 445 -7.65 -28.40 -14.20
CA ASP A 445 -8.79 -28.81 -13.39
C ASP A 445 -9.83 -27.67 -13.23
N GLU A 446 -10.92 -27.92 -12.50
CA GLU A 446 -11.98 -26.92 -12.24
C GLU A 446 -11.48 -25.63 -11.56
N GLY A 447 -10.36 -25.70 -10.83
CA GLY A 447 -9.70 -24.56 -10.22
C GLY A 447 -8.67 -23.89 -11.13
N GLY A 448 -8.58 -24.31 -12.40
CA GLY A 448 -7.63 -23.80 -13.37
C GLY A 448 -6.18 -24.27 -13.16
N ARG A 449 -5.92 -25.29 -12.34
CA ARG A 449 -4.56 -25.75 -12.01
C ARG A 449 -4.06 -26.78 -13.02
N PRO A 450 -2.79 -26.72 -13.48
CA PRO A 450 -2.25 -27.69 -14.42
C PRO A 450 -2.14 -29.09 -13.81
N ARG A 451 -2.55 -30.10 -14.56
CA ARG A 451 -2.46 -31.53 -14.24
C ARG A 451 -1.82 -32.29 -15.38
N VAL A 452 -1.02 -33.30 -15.05
CA VAL A 452 -0.37 -34.17 -16.04
C VAL A 452 -1.01 -35.55 -15.99
N ALA A 453 -1.44 -36.03 -17.15
CA ALA A 453 -1.92 -37.39 -17.37
C ALA A 453 -0.97 -38.12 -18.32
N TRP A 454 -0.37 -39.22 -17.85
CA TRP A 454 0.54 -40.03 -18.64
C TRP A 454 0.53 -41.48 -18.17
N PRO A 455 -0.50 -42.25 -18.57
CA PRO A 455 -0.68 -43.61 -18.07
C PRO A 455 0.52 -44.50 -18.39
N ASN A 456 1.05 -45.18 -17.37
CA ASN A 456 2.21 -46.09 -17.47
C ASN A 456 3.53 -45.41 -17.89
N ALA A 457 3.72 -44.12 -17.62
CA ALA A 457 4.97 -43.41 -17.94
C ALA A 457 6.23 -44.17 -17.46
N GLY A 458 6.25 -44.65 -16.21
CA GLY A 458 7.40 -45.37 -15.65
C GLY A 458 7.60 -46.82 -16.11
N LYS A 459 6.80 -47.33 -17.06
CA LYS A 459 6.93 -48.71 -17.59
C LYS A 459 7.49 -48.75 -19.02
N GLN A 460 8.03 -47.63 -19.50
CA GLN A 460 8.63 -47.59 -20.83
C GLN A 460 9.99 -48.29 -20.84
N PRO A 461 10.38 -48.98 -21.93
CA PRO A 461 11.60 -49.79 -21.98
C PRO A 461 12.89 -49.04 -21.62
N ILE A 462 12.95 -47.73 -21.90
CA ILE A 462 14.13 -46.91 -21.60
C ILE A 462 14.43 -46.85 -20.09
N TYR A 463 13.42 -46.83 -19.23
CA TYR A 463 13.61 -46.76 -17.78
C TYR A 463 14.24 -48.05 -17.25
N ASP A 464 13.83 -49.20 -17.79
CA ASP A 464 14.46 -50.49 -17.46
C ASP A 464 15.93 -50.52 -17.92
N ILE A 465 16.23 -50.03 -19.13
CA ILE A 465 17.61 -49.96 -19.65
C ILE A 465 18.50 -49.08 -18.76
N VAL A 466 18.00 -47.89 -18.39
CA VAL A 466 18.69 -46.95 -17.52
C VAL A 466 18.93 -47.59 -16.15
N GLU A 467 17.93 -48.22 -15.57
CA GLU A 467 18.05 -48.87 -14.27
C GLU A 467 19.11 -49.97 -14.25
N HIS A 468 19.08 -50.92 -15.19
CA HIS A 468 20.10 -51.98 -15.26
C HIS A 468 21.51 -51.38 -15.45
N THR A 469 21.61 -50.24 -16.14
CA THR A 469 22.89 -49.52 -16.28
C THR A 469 23.33 -48.90 -14.95
N LEU A 470 22.41 -48.31 -14.19
CA LEU A 470 22.71 -47.71 -12.87
C LEU A 470 23.03 -48.78 -11.82
N GLU A 471 22.42 -49.96 -11.90
CA GLU A 471 22.81 -51.12 -11.10
C GLU A 471 24.26 -51.52 -11.38
N ALA A 472 24.62 -51.65 -12.66
CA ALA A 472 25.98 -51.96 -13.08
C ALA A 472 26.98 -50.86 -12.67
N ALA A 473 26.60 -49.57 -12.76
CA ALA A 473 27.39 -48.44 -12.29
C ALA A 473 27.61 -48.48 -10.77
N THR A 474 26.57 -48.84 -10.00
CA THR A 474 26.62 -48.97 -8.54
C THR A 474 27.56 -50.09 -8.11
N SER A 475 27.60 -51.20 -8.86
CA SER A 475 28.54 -52.30 -8.57
C SER A 475 30.04 -51.90 -8.65
N ALA A 476 30.37 -50.77 -9.26
CA ALA A 476 31.73 -50.23 -9.30
C ALA A 476 32.19 -49.63 -7.97
N ILE A 477 31.23 -49.19 -7.14
CA ILE A 477 31.47 -48.43 -5.91
C ILE A 477 30.87 -49.12 -4.67
N GLY A 478 30.25 -50.30 -4.84
CA GLY A 478 29.63 -51.05 -3.76
C GLY A 478 28.35 -50.39 -3.20
N GLY A 479 27.81 -50.95 -2.12
CA GLY A 479 26.57 -50.49 -1.49
C GLY A 479 25.29 -51.07 -2.11
N GLU A 480 24.19 -50.33 -1.98
CA GLU A 480 22.85 -50.73 -2.42
C GLU A 480 22.33 -49.76 -3.48
N TYR A 481 21.91 -50.29 -4.64
CA TYR A 481 21.16 -49.49 -5.59
C TYR A 481 19.74 -49.29 -5.07
N VAL A 482 19.30 -48.04 -5.02
CA VAL A 482 17.98 -47.63 -4.52
C VAL A 482 17.34 -46.73 -5.56
N ARG A 483 16.20 -47.19 -6.13
CA ARG A 483 15.31 -46.34 -6.93
C ARG A 483 14.90 -45.12 -6.11
N ASN A 484 14.55 -44.01 -6.77
CA ASN A 484 13.98 -42.87 -6.06
C ASN A 484 12.85 -43.33 -5.13
N PRO A 485 12.91 -43.07 -3.81
CA PRO A 485 11.88 -43.54 -2.88
C PRO A 485 10.48 -42.97 -3.16
N ILE A 486 10.37 -41.86 -3.89
CA ILE A 486 9.09 -41.32 -4.39
C ILE A 486 8.52 -42.19 -5.53
N SER A 487 9.38 -42.98 -6.17
CA SER A 487 9.10 -43.91 -7.28
C SER A 487 9.04 -45.38 -6.84
N ALA A 488 9.21 -45.68 -5.55
CA ALA A 488 9.12 -47.02 -4.96
C ALA A 488 7.80 -47.74 -5.25
N ASP A 489 7.78 -49.08 -5.22
CA ASP A 489 6.59 -49.91 -5.53
C ASP A 489 5.42 -49.59 -4.58
N VAL A 490 5.73 -49.23 -3.32
CA VAL A 490 4.77 -48.71 -2.32
C VAL A 490 4.02 -47.44 -2.77
N PHE A 491 4.60 -46.65 -3.68
CA PHE A 491 4.02 -45.41 -4.23
C PHE A 491 3.53 -45.52 -5.69
N ARG A 492 3.37 -46.74 -6.21
CA ARG A 492 2.74 -47.08 -7.52
C ARG A 492 3.54 -46.73 -8.79
N ASN A 493 4.87 -46.87 -8.83
CA ASN A 493 5.71 -46.68 -10.03
C ASN A 493 5.60 -45.29 -10.69
N ARG A 494 5.61 -44.23 -9.87
CA ARG A 494 5.59 -42.84 -10.35
C ARG A 494 6.97 -42.37 -10.78
N THR A 495 7.07 -41.70 -11.93
CA THR A 495 8.32 -41.03 -12.32
C THR A 495 8.36 -39.60 -11.76
N VAL A 496 9.56 -39.02 -11.68
CA VAL A 496 9.78 -37.63 -11.30
C VAL A 496 10.60 -36.96 -12.40
N THR A 497 10.14 -35.81 -12.87
CA THR A 497 10.88 -34.99 -13.84
C THR A 497 11.15 -33.59 -13.30
N VAL A 498 12.34 -33.08 -13.57
CA VAL A 498 12.77 -31.70 -13.37
C VAL A 498 12.95 -30.97 -14.72
N HIS A 499 12.78 -31.69 -15.82
CA HIS A 499 12.88 -31.21 -17.20
C HIS A 499 11.57 -31.39 -17.99
N PRO A 500 10.42 -30.87 -17.51
CA PRO A 500 9.17 -30.94 -18.26
C PRO A 500 9.30 -30.16 -19.59
N LEU A 501 8.94 -30.79 -20.72
CA LEU A 501 8.88 -30.15 -22.03
C LEU A 501 7.56 -30.47 -22.76
N GLY A 502 7.21 -29.68 -23.77
CA GLY A 502 6.02 -29.88 -24.59
C GLY A 502 4.72 -29.29 -24.00
N GLY A 503 3.58 -29.61 -24.58
CA GLY A 503 2.28 -28.99 -24.25
C GLY A 503 1.88 -27.84 -25.17
N CYS A 504 2.86 -27.06 -25.66
CA CYS A 504 2.67 -26.04 -26.70
C CYS A 504 3.59 -26.28 -27.90
N ALA A 505 3.76 -27.55 -28.29
CA ALA A 505 4.77 -27.99 -29.26
C ALA A 505 4.73 -27.20 -30.59
N MET A 506 5.93 -26.91 -31.12
CA MET A 506 6.11 -26.33 -32.46
C MET A 506 5.65 -27.30 -33.56
N ALA A 507 5.02 -26.76 -34.61
CA ALA A 507 4.72 -27.49 -35.84
C ALA A 507 4.62 -26.55 -37.06
N ASP A 508 4.46 -27.11 -38.26
CA ASP A 508 4.21 -26.34 -39.49
C ASP A 508 2.77 -25.81 -39.58
N ASP A 509 1.82 -26.40 -38.84
CA ASP A 509 0.41 -26.03 -38.82
C ASP A 509 -0.30 -26.43 -37.51
N ALA A 510 -1.54 -25.94 -37.36
CA ALA A 510 -2.37 -26.14 -36.17
C ALA A 510 -2.89 -27.57 -35.99
N GLU A 511 -2.81 -28.45 -36.99
CA GLU A 511 -3.25 -29.85 -36.86
C GLU A 511 -2.19 -30.68 -36.12
N HIS A 512 -0.94 -30.24 -36.19
CA HIS A 512 0.22 -30.98 -35.70
C HIS A 512 0.92 -30.33 -34.49
N GLY A 513 0.61 -29.06 -34.17
CA GLY A 513 1.16 -28.36 -33.02
C GLY A 513 0.37 -27.12 -32.62
N VAL A 514 0.90 -26.37 -31.65
CA VAL A 514 0.23 -25.23 -31.01
C VAL A 514 0.84 -23.90 -31.45
N VAL A 515 2.13 -23.91 -31.74
CA VAL A 515 2.87 -22.74 -32.21
C VAL A 515 3.64 -23.05 -33.48
N ASP A 516 3.94 -22.02 -34.26
CA ASP A 516 4.76 -22.14 -35.44
C ASP A 516 6.27 -22.11 -35.15
N GLU A 517 7.11 -22.02 -36.19
CA GLU A 517 8.57 -22.00 -36.09
C GLU A 517 9.15 -20.80 -35.33
N ALA A 518 8.37 -19.72 -35.16
CA ALA A 518 8.77 -18.52 -34.43
C ALA A 518 8.16 -18.50 -33.02
N GLY A 519 7.38 -19.52 -32.64
CA GLY A 519 6.66 -19.60 -31.39
C GLY A 519 5.34 -18.80 -31.39
N ARG A 520 4.81 -18.38 -32.56
CA ARG A 520 3.51 -17.69 -32.64
C ARG A 520 2.38 -18.70 -32.44
N VAL A 521 1.40 -18.38 -31.61
CA VAL A 521 0.27 -19.28 -31.32
C VAL A 521 -0.67 -19.36 -32.51
N PHE A 522 -0.98 -20.58 -32.97
CA PHE A 522 -1.97 -20.77 -34.04
C PHE A 522 -3.36 -20.30 -33.61
N SER A 523 -4.07 -19.63 -34.53
CA SER A 523 -5.39 -19.02 -34.25
C SER A 523 -6.57 -19.89 -34.60
N GLY A 524 -6.35 -21.17 -34.88
CA GLY A 524 -7.37 -22.11 -35.30
C GLY A 524 -6.97 -23.55 -35.05
N ILE A 525 -7.79 -24.47 -35.54
CA ILE A 525 -7.58 -25.92 -35.40
C ILE A 525 -7.00 -26.57 -36.67
N THR A 526 -6.93 -25.82 -37.77
CA THR A 526 -6.33 -26.24 -39.05
C THR A 526 -5.57 -25.09 -39.71
N GLY A 527 -4.61 -25.42 -40.58
CA GLY A 527 -3.80 -24.45 -41.32
C GLY A 527 -2.76 -23.72 -40.45
N ASN A 528 -2.16 -22.66 -40.99
CA ASN A 528 -1.00 -21.97 -40.41
C ASN A 528 -1.27 -20.52 -39.99
N ALA A 529 -2.55 -20.15 -39.83
CA ALA A 529 -2.91 -18.82 -39.33
C ALA A 529 -2.55 -18.69 -37.84
N VAL A 530 -2.02 -17.52 -37.46
CA VAL A 530 -1.53 -17.26 -36.10
C VAL A 530 -2.17 -16.02 -35.49
N HIS A 531 -2.23 -16.00 -34.17
CA HIS A 531 -2.62 -14.83 -33.39
C HIS A 531 -1.52 -13.77 -33.44
N ALA A 532 -1.79 -12.66 -34.13
CA ALA A 532 -0.85 -11.55 -34.21
C ALA A 532 -0.53 -10.99 -32.82
N GLY A 533 0.75 -11.09 -32.42
CA GLY A 533 1.23 -10.59 -31.14
C GLY A 533 1.17 -11.58 -29.98
N LEU A 534 0.82 -12.86 -30.18
CA LEU A 534 0.82 -13.87 -29.11
C LEU A 534 1.85 -14.96 -29.37
N TYR A 535 2.80 -15.11 -28.45
CA TYR A 535 3.96 -16.01 -28.58
C TYR A 535 4.12 -16.92 -27.35
N VAL A 536 4.78 -18.06 -27.54
CA VAL A 536 5.34 -18.91 -26.49
C VAL A 536 6.84 -19.06 -26.74
N MET A 537 7.69 -18.87 -25.72
CA MET A 537 9.16 -18.87 -25.87
C MET A 537 9.87 -19.66 -24.75
N ASP A 538 9.22 -20.63 -24.13
CA ASP A 538 9.81 -21.50 -23.09
C ASP A 538 9.83 -22.98 -23.50
N GLY A 539 10.11 -23.89 -22.54
CA GLY A 539 10.16 -25.33 -22.77
C GLY A 539 8.87 -25.96 -23.31
N ALA A 540 7.73 -25.27 -23.25
CA ALA A 540 6.47 -25.78 -23.77
C ALA A 540 6.50 -25.98 -25.30
N VAL A 541 7.37 -25.24 -26.01
CA VAL A 541 7.44 -25.25 -27.47
C VAL A 541 8.24 -26.43 -28.04
N ILE A 542 9.00 -27.12 -27.19
CA ILE A 542 9.85 -28.23 -27.61
C ILE A 542 8.98 -29.46 -27.89
N PRO A 543 9.01 -30.03 -29.12
CA PRO A 543 8.07 -31.07 -29.53
C PRO A 543 8.50 -32.51 -29.19
N ILE A 544 9.74 -32.71 -28.74
CA ILE A 544 10.35 -34.03 -28.49
C ILE A 544 11.26 -34.03 -27.25
N SER A 545 11.55 -35.20 -26.69
CA SER A 545 12.58 -35.35 -25.65
C SER A 545 13.98 -35.02 -26.21
N LEU A 546 14.82 -34.34 -25.41
CA LEU A 546 16.16 -33.90 -25.82
C LEU A 546 17.30 -34.82 -25.36
N GLY A 547 17.04 -35.70 -24.38
CA GLY A 547 18.04 -36.61 -23.83
C GLY A 547 19.21 -35.93 -23.08
N VAL A 548 19.08 -34.62 -22.81
CA VAL A 548 20.03 -33.79 -22.05
C VAL A 548 19.29 -32.67 -21.32
N ASN A 549 19.96 -31.95 -20.41
CA ASN A 549 19.37 -30.81 -19.72
C ASN A 549 18.94 -29.73 -20.74
N PRO A 550 17.68 -29.27 -20.70
CA PRO A 550 17.08 -28.50 -21.79
C PRO A 550 17.40 -27.01 -21.77
N LEU A 551 18.07 -26.50 -20.72
CA LEU A 551 18.18 -25.05 -20.48
C LEU A 551 18.82 -24.31 -21.67
N LEU A 552 19.83 -24.93 -22.30
CA LEU A 552 20.59 -24.29 -23.36
C LEU A 552 19.79 -24.26 -24.66
N THR A 553 19.08 -25.36 -24.99
CA THR A 553 18.17 -25.43 -26.14
C THR A 553 17.02 -24.44 -26.01
N ILE A 554 16.39 -24.34 -24.83
CA ILE A 554 15.34 -23.35 -24.55
C ILE A 554 15.87 -21.94 -24.77
N SER A 555 17.08 -21.66 -24.24
CA SER A 555 17.71 -20.35 -24.39
C SER A 555 18.03 -20.00 -25.84
N ALA A 556 18.55 -20.97 -26.61
CA ALA A 556 18.89 -20.79 -28.02
C ALA A 556 17.65 -20.52 -28.88
N LEU A 557 16.55 -21.26 -28.66
CA LEU A 557 15.29 -21.03 -29.35
C LEU A 557 14.67 -19.67 -28.98
N ALA A 558 14.73 -19.27 -27.70
CA ALA A 558 14.25 -17.96 -27.27
C ALA A 558 15.04 -16.80 -27.92
N GLU A 559 16.38 -16.89 -27.98
CA GLU A 559 17.23 -15.92 -28.69
C GLU A 559 16.87 -15.82 -30.17
N ARG A 560 16.70 -16.97 -30.83
CA ARG A 560 16.30 -17.04 -32.24
C ARG A 560 14.93 -16.39 -32.45
N ASN A 561 13.94 -16.75 -31.64
CA ASN A 561 12.57 -16.25 -31.78
C ASN A 561 12.49 -14.75 -31.48
N CYS A 562 13.25 -14.24 -30.51
CA CYS A 562 13.36 -12.81 -30.25
C CYS A 562 13.95 -12.04 -31.45
N ALA A 563 14.98 -12.60 -32.10
CA ALA A 563 15.56 -11.99 -33.30
C ALA A 563 14.57 -11.98 -34.47
N GLN A 564 13.75 -13.02 -34.62
CA GLN A 564 12.69 -13.07 -35.63
C GLN A 564 11.55 -12.10 -35.35
N LEU A 565 11.13 -12.00 -34.08
CA LEU A 565 10.16 -11.02 -33.63
C LEU A 565 10.63 -9.61 -33.95
N ALA A 566 11.84 -9.25 -33.53
CA ALA A 566 12.43 -7.94 -33.82
C ALA A 566 12.50 -7.67 -35.33
N LYS A 567 12.96 -8.64 -36.13
CA LYS A 567 13.01 -8.53 -37.59
C LYS A 567 11.63 -8.28 -38.20
N THR A 568 10.59 -8.97 -37.73
CA THR A 568 9.21 -8.85 -38.23
C THR A 568 8.64 -7.46 -38.00
N HIS A 569 9.04 -6.80 -36.90
CA HIS A 569 8.60 -5.45 -36.56
C HIS A 569 9.60 -4.35 -36.97
N GLY A 570 10.70 -4.70 -37.64
CA GLY A 570 11.74 -3.74 -38.03
C GLY A 570 12.52 -3.15 -36.85
N TRP A 571 12.56 -3.86 -35.72
CA TRP A 571 13.30 -3.46 -34.52
C TRP A 571 14.75 -3.93 -34.58
N GLU A 572 15.66 -3.13 -34.03
CA GLU A 572 17.08 -3.45 -33.89
C GLU A 572 17.39 -3.79 -32.43
N ILE A 573 17.89 -4.99 -32.16
CA ILE A 573 18.34 -5.39 -30.83
C ILE A 573 19.81 -4.97 -30.67
N ASP A 574 20.08 -4.06 -29.74
CA ASP A 574 21.45 -3.70 -29.39
C ASP A 574 22.10 -4.80 -28.51
N TYR A 575 22.77 -5.75 -29.17
CA TYR A 575 23.53 -6.81 -28.49
C TYR A 575 24.81 -6.29 -27.82
N ALA A 576 25.29 -5.08 -28.16
CA ALA A 576 26.49 -4.48 -27.59
C ALA A 576 26.20 -3.59 -26.37
N ALA A 577 24.94 -3.22 -26.14
CA ALA A 577 24.51 -2.43 -24.99
C ALA A 577 25.05 -2.99 -23.67
N THR A 578 25.74 -2.13 -22.91
CA THR A 578 26.12 -2.37 -21.52
C THR A 578 25.37 -1.37 -20.66
N GLY A 579 24.34 -1.83 -19.95
CA GLY A 579 23.59 -1.01 -19.01
C GLY A 579 24.07 -1.24 -17.58
N ASN A 580 24.22 -0.17 -16.80
CA ASN A 580 24.24 -0.28 -15.34
C ASN A 580 22.84 0.07 -14.85
N ALA A 581 22.06 -0.91 -14.44
CA ALA A 581 20.81 -0.64 -13.74
C ALA A 581 21.13 0.05 -12.41
N ALA A 582 20.68 1.30 -12.23
CA ALA A 582 20.56 1.86 -10.90
C ALA A 582 19.44 1.07 -10.21
N PRO A 583 19.70 0.42 -9.09
CA PRO A 583 18.64 -0.40 -8.51
C PRO A 583 17.57 0.47 -7.86
N PRO A 584 16.35 -0.05 -7.68
CA PRO A 584 15.34 0.62 -6.88
C PRO A 584 15.88 0.89 -5.46
N PRO A 585 15.46 2.00 -4.84
CA PRO A 585 15.82 2.30 -3.46
C PRO A 585 15.36 1.15 -2.54
N PRO A 586 16.09 0.88 -1.43
CA PRO A 586 15.69 -0.15 -0.49
C PRO A 586 14.28 0.16 0.04
N PRO A 587 13.38 -0.84 0.07
CA PRO A 587 12.02 -0.63 0.54
C PRO A 587 12.03 -0.29 2.03
N LYS A 588 11.22 0.69 2.43
CA LYS A 588 11.02 1.03 3.85
C LYS A 588 9.96 0.13 4.46
N ILE A 589 9.93 0.05 5.80
CA ILE A 589 8.89 -0.69 6.53
C ILE A 589 7.53 -0.09 6.18
N GLY A 590 6.65 -0.94 5.65
CA GLY A 590 5.36 -0.54 5.15
C GLY A 590 4.21 -1.22 5.88
N LEU A 591 2.99 -0.92 5.43
CA LEU A 591 1.75 -1.56 5.89
C LEU A 591 0.90 -1.88 4.67
N ARG A 592 0.34 -3.09 4.64
CA ARG A 592 -0.57 -3.53 3.62
C ARG A 592 -1.81 -4.18 4.24
N PHE A 593 -2.97 -3.96 3.64
CA PHE A 593 -4.19 -4.71 3.96
C PHE A 593 -5.14 -4.74 2.76
N THR A 594 -6.00 -5.75 2.70
CA THR A 594 -7.02 -5.92 1.67
C THR A 594 -8.41 -5.77 2.28
N GLU A 595 -9.29 -5.03 1.62
CA GLU A 595 -10.67 -4.83 2.07
C GLU A 595 -11.68 -5.00 0.93
N THR A 596 -12.90 -5.37 1.29
CA THR A 596 -14.04 -5.44 0.35
C THR A 596 -15.23 -4.71 0.93
N MET A 597 -15.75 -3.72 0.20
CA MET A 597 -16.96 -2.98 0.55
C MET A 597 -18.07 -3.28 -0.45
N LYS A 598 -19.33 -3.34 0.03
CA LYS A 598 -20.52 -3.62 -0.76
C LYS A 598 -21.61 -2.60 -0.45
N GLY A 599 -22.40 -2.22 -1.45
CA GLY A 599 -23.53 -1.32 -1.27
C GLY A 599 -24.18 -0.96 -2.60
N SER A 600 -24.63 0.28 -2.73
CA SER A 600 -25.39 0.75 -3.89
C SER A 600 -24.77 1.99 -4.52
N TYR A 601 -24.96 2.11 -5.83
CA TYR A 601 -24.65 3.26 -6.66
C TYR A 601 -25.94 3.82 -7.25
N VAL A 602 -26.18 5.11 -7.08
CA VAL A 602 -27.33 5.85 -7.56
C VAL A 602 -26.87 6.79 -8.67
N PRO A 603 -27.24 6.54 -9.94
CA PRO A 603 -26.91 7.43 -11.06
C PRO A 603 -27.41 8.87 -10.84
N GLY A 604 -26.71 9.84 -11.43
CA GLY A 604 -27.07 11.25 -11.35
C GLY A 604 -28.50 11.51 -11.84
N GLY A 605 -29.32 12.16 -11.02
CA GLY A 605 -30.73 12.42 -11.30
C GLY A 605 -31.70 11.28 -10.94
N ALA A 606 -31.21 10.15 -10.42
CA ALA A 606 -32.02 9.06 -9.90
C ALA A 606 -32.29 9.21 -8.39
N THR A 607 -33.33 8.52 -7.90
CA THR A 607 -33.70 8.43 -6.48
C THR A 607 -33.06 7.20 -5.81
N ALA A 608 -32.98 7.20 -4.48
CA ALA A 608 -32.24 6.16 -3.73
C ALA A 608 -32.77 4.73 -3.92
N ASP A 609 -34.07 4.57 -4.22
CA ASP A 609 -34.73 3.30 -4.57
C ASP A 609 -34.30 2.73 -5.92
N GLN A 610 -33.63 3.52 -6.77
CA GLN A 610 -33.10 3.11 -8.07
C GLN A 610 -31.61 2.73 -8.00
N GLY A 611 -31.09 2.45 -6.80
CA GLY A 611 -29.70 2.05 -6.58
C GLY A 611 -29.34 0.73 -7.26
N VAL A 612 -28.20 0.73 -7.96
CA VAL A 612 -27.60 -0.46 -8.58
C VAL A 612 -26.52 -1.02 -7.68
N PRO A 613 -26.40 -2.35 -7.48
CA PRO A 613 -25.36 -2.92 -6.66
C PRO A 613 -23.95 -2.49 -7.11
N MET A 614 -23.14 -2.09 -6.15
CA MET A 614 -21.74 -1.75 -6.34
C MET A 614 -20.89 -2.44 -5.26
N SER A 615 -19.74 -2.97 -5.65
CA SER A 615 -18.75 -3.47 -4.70
C SER A 615 -17.33 -3.30 -5.21
N PHE A 616 -16.37 -3.21 -4.32
CA PHE A 616 -14.96 -3.29 -4.69
C PHE A 616 -14.21 -4.21 -3.76
N THR A 617 -13.09 -4.74 -4.27
CA THR A 617 -12.03 -5.35 -3.47
C THR A 617 -10.74 -4.63 -3.79
N LEU A 618 -10.13 -4.00 -2.79
CA LEU A 618 -8.90 -3.24 -2.93
C LEU A 618 -7.85 -3.70 -1.92
N THR A 619 -6.59 -3.56 -2.31
CA THR A 619 -5.44 -3.66 -1.40
C THR A 619 -4.88 -2.25 -1.24
N VAL A 620 -4.82 -1.78 0.01
CA VAL A 620 -4.13 -0.55 0.40
C VAL A 620 -2.70 -0.92 0.79
N GLU A 621 -1.74 -0.14 0.32
CA GLU A 621 -0.32 -0.29 0.64
C GLU A 621 0.32 1.06 0.94
N SER A 622 0.90 1.19 2.13
CA SER A 622 1.85 2.25 2.47
C SER A 622 3.26 1.68 2.41
N ASN A 623 4.11 2.26 1.58
CA ASN A 623 5.52 1.91 1.50
C ASN A 623 6.37 2.59 2.59
N ASP A 624 5.78 3.46 3.42
CA ASP A 624 6.44 4.16 4.53
C ASP A 624 5.45 4.28 5.70
N LEU A 625 5.45 3.28 6.57
CA LEU A 625 4.59 3.26 7.76
C LEU A 625 4.99 4.36 8.76
N GLU A 626 6.24 4.81 8.76
CA GLU A 626 6.65 5.89 9.65
C GLU A 626 6.03 7.23 9.22
N ASP A 627 6.11 7.57 7.92
CA ASP A 627 5.41 8.74 7.36
C ASP A 627 3.91 8.64 7.57
N MET A 628 3.31 7.46 7.35
CA MET A 628 1.87 7.24 7.57
C MET A 628 1.41 7.58 8.99
N LEU A 629 2.22 7.30 10.00
CA LEU A 629 1.90 7.56 11.40
C LEU A 629 2.19 9.00 11.83
N ALA A 630 3.17 9.67 11.20
CA ALA A 630 3.65 10.98 11.61
C ALA A 630 3.08 12.14 10.78
N ASN A 631 2.74 11.91 9.51
CA ASN A 631 2.29 12.93 8.57
C ASN A 631 0.77 12.86 8.38
N PRO A 632 -0.01 13.87 8.82
CA PRO A 632 -1.47 13.89 8.64
C PRO A 632 -1.93 13.92 7.18
N GLN A 633 -1.04 14.22 6.24
CA GLN A 633 -1.28 14.25 4.79
C GLN A 633 -0.57 13.12 4.04
N HIS A 634 -0.12 12.08 4.76
CA HIS A 634 0.49 10.89 4.16
C HIS A 634 -0.41 10.29 3.08
N THR A 635 0.17 9.61 2.10
CA THR A 635 -0.59 8.90 1.06
C THR A 635 -0.17 7.44 1.02
N ALA A 636 -1.15 6.54 1.05
CA ALA A 636 -0.98 5.13 0.70
C ALA A 636 -1.55 4.87 -0.71
N SER A 637 -0.95 3.95 -1.45
CA SER A 637 -1.43 3.52 -2.76
C SER A 637 -2.55 2.48 -2.63
N MET A 638 -3.42 2.40 -3.63
CA MET A 638 -4.43 1.34 -3.74
C MET A 638 -4.47 0.73 -5.14
N ILE A 639 -4.61 -0.59 -5.17
CA ILE A 639 -4.90 -1.37 -6.37
C ILE A 639 -6.11 -2.27 -6.12
N GLY A 640 -6.84 -2.65 -7.16
CA GLY A 640 -7.98 -3.56 -6.99
C GLY A 640 -8.97 -3.53 -8.14
N THR A 641 -10.18 -4.00 -7.84
CA THR A 641 -11.27 -4.13 -8.82
C THR A 641 -12.58 -3.62 -8.24
N LEU A 642 -13.41 -2.99 -9.06
CA LEU A 642 -14.75 -2.52 -8.71
C LEU A 642 -15.78 -3.10 -9.68
N THR A 643 -16.89 -3.62 -9.17
CA THR A 643 -18.03 -4.11 -9.95
C THR A 643 -19.22 -3.18 -9.80
N CYS A 644 -19.76 -2.71 -10.92
CA CYS A 644 -21.02 -1.96 -10.97
C CYS A 644 -21.60 -2.02 -12.39
N ALA A 645 -22.69 -2.76 -12.57
CA ALA A 645 -23.29 -3.00 -13.89
C ALA A 645 -23.79 -1.72 -14.59
N ALA A 646 -24.05 -0.65 -13.84
CA ALA A 646 -24.43 0.66 -14.39
C ALA A 646 -23.26 1.40 -15.06
N LEU A 647 -22.02 1.11 -14.65
CA LEU A 647 -20.81 1.74 -15.18
C LEU A 647 -20.15 0.86 -16.26
N SER A 648 -20.07 -0.45 -16.01
CA SER A 648 -19.46 -1.43 -16.90
C SER A 648 -20.04 -2.84 -16.66
N PRO A 649 -20.28 -3.64 -17.71
CA PRO A 649 -20.70 -5.04 -17.55
C PRO A 649 -19.58 -5.92 -16.97
N GLU A 650 -18.32 -5.55 -17.18
CA GLU A 650 -17.13 -6.22 -16.66
C GLU A 650 -16.56 -5.46 -15.44
N PRO A 651 -15.83 -6.14 -14.53
CA PRO A 651 -15.13 -5.49 -13.42
C PRO A 651 -14.18 -4.38 -13.88
N LEU A 652 -14.34 -3.18 -13.31
CA LEU A 652 -13.48 -2.02 -13.50
C LEU A 652 -12.16 -2.21 -12.74
N GLN A 653 -11.05 -1.82 -13.37
CA GLN A 653 -9.72 -1.86 -12.78
C GLN A 653 -9.43 -0.57 -12.01
N ILE A 654 -9.00 -0.70 -10.75
CA ILE A 654 -8.58 0.43 -9.93
C ILE A 654 -7.09 0.67 -10.19
N SER A 655 -6.77 1.85 -10.70
CA SER A 655 -5.41 2.34 -10.89
C SER A 655 -5.24 3.71 -10.23
N ASN A 656 -3.99 4.12 -9.99
CA ASN A 656 -3.65 5.40 -9.35
C ASN A 656 -4.44 5.66 -8.06
N GLY A 657 -4.77 4.59 -7.32
CA GLY A 657 -5.57 4.71 -6.12
C GLY A 657 -4.78 5.38 -5.00
N ARG A 658 -5.40 6.32 -4.29
CA ARG A 658 -4.81 7.01 -3.13
C ARG A 658 -5.72 6.90 -1.91
N PHE A 659 -5.13 6.52 -0.79
CA PHE A 659 -5.76 6.41 0.51
C PHE A 659 -5.06 7.34 1.51
N ASN A 660 -5.85 8.02 2.32
CA ASN A 660 -5.33 8.78 3.47
C ASN A 660 -6.10 8.35 4.72
N LEU A 661 -5.38 8.02 5.79
CA LEU A 661 -5.95 7.58 7.06
C LEU A 661 -6.10 8.78 8.02
N PHE A 662 -7.30 8.99 8.56
CA PHE A 662 -7.58 9.97 9.63
C PHE A 662 -7.15 11.42 9.36
N VAL A 663 -7.41 11.92 8.14
CA VAL A 663 -7.14 13.32 7.75
C VAL A 663 -8.12 14.25 8.46
N VAL A 664 -7.62 15.30 9.10
CA VAL A 664 -8.43 16.33 9.75
C VAL A 664 -9.20 17.15 8.70
N ASP A 665 -10.50 17.34 8.92
CA ASP A 665 -11.34 18.20 8.10
C ASP A 665 -11.23 19.67 8.56
N PRO A 666 -10.65 20.59 7.77
CA PRO A 666 -10.50 21.97 8.19
C PRO A 666 -11.83 22.72 8.33
N ALA A 667 -12.92 22.25 7.70
CA ALA A 667 -14.21 22.94 7.69
C ALA A 667 -15.13 22.56 8.87
N HIS A 668 -14.83 21.48 9.59
CA HIS A 668 -15.66 20.94 10.66
C HIS A 668 -14.80 20.61 11.88
N VAL A 669 -15.25 21.06 13.05
CA VAL A 669 -14.54 20.85 14.30
C VAL A 669 -14.50 19.36 14.66
N GLU A 670 -13.32 18.87 15.07
CA GLU A 670 -13.12 17.49 15.55
C GLU A 670 -13.67 16.41 14.58
N ARG A 671 -13.63 16.70 13.27
CA ARG A 671 -13.99 15.75 12.22
C ARG A 671 -12.74 15.24 11.53
N ARG A 672 -12.65 13.92 11.37
CA ARG A 672 -11.61 13.25 10.59
C ARG A 672 -12.23 12.44 9.46
N ASN A 673 -11.49 12.29 8.38
CA ASN A 673 -11.92 11.51 7.23
C ASN A 673 -10.88 10.44 6.88
N MET A 674 -11.34 9.25 6.49
CA MET A 674 -10.51 8.34 5.69
C MET A 674 -10.86 8.57 4.22
N ASN A 675 -9.91 9.10 3.45
CA ASN A 675 -10.16 9.54 2.08
C ASN A 675 -9.74 8.46 1.09
N TYR A 676 -10.58 8.24 0.09
CA TYR A 676 -10.39 7.30 -1.02
C TYR A 676 -10.46 8.06 -2.34
N ARG A 677 -9.44 7.90 -3.18
CA ARG A 677 -9.45 8.41 -4.56
C ARG A 677 -9.03 7.31 -5.50
N MET A 678 -9.81 7.04 -6.54
CA MET A 678 -9.59 5.92 -7.44
C MET A 678 -9.82 6.32 -8.89
N THR A 679 -8.94 5.88 -9.79
CA THR A 679 -9.20 5.88 -11.23
C THR A 679 -9.74 4.51 -11.63
N LEU A 680 -10.97 4.46 -12.13
CA LEU A 680 -11.67 3.24 -12.53
C LEU A 680 -11.60 3.09 -14.05
N ASN A 681 -10.91 2.06 -14.54
CA ASN A 681 -10.78 1.79 -15.97
C ASN A 681 -11.63 0.60 -16.39
N ALA A 682 -12.51 0.81 -17.36
CA ALA A 682 -13.30 -0.24 -17.99
C ALA A 682 -12.49 -0.91 -19.11
N THR A 683 -12.85 -2.16 -19.41
CA THR A 683 -12.27 -2.92 -20.53
C THR A 683 -12.64 -2.31 -21.88
N ASP A 684 -13.74 -1.57 -21.99
CA ASP A 684 -14.12 -0.85 -23.22
C ASP A 684 -13.37 0.48 -23.43
N GLY A 685 -12.40 0.80 -22.56
CA GLY A 685 -11.56 1.99 -22.62
C GLY A 685 -12.14 3.23 -21.93
N LYS A 686 -13.33 3.14 -21.32
CA LYS A 686 -13.87 4.25 -20.51
C LYS A 686 -13.13 4.37 -19.17
N THR A 687 -12.97 5.60 -18.71
CA THR A 687 -12.38 5.91 -17.41
C THR A 687 -13.35 6.73 -16.56
N PHE A 688 -13.46 6.39 -15.29
CA PHE A 688 -14.26 7.10 -14.28
C PHE A 688 -13.41 7.41 -13.05
N PHE A 689 -13.84 8.38 -12.25
CA PHE A 689 -13.10 8.83 -11.07
C PHE A 689 -13.98 8.73 -9.83
N LEU A 690 -13.58 7.94 -8.85
CA LEU A 690 -14.31 7.77 -7.59
C LEU A 690 -13.60 8.53 -6.47
N PHE A 691 -14.36 9.36 -5.78
CA PHE A 691 -13.93 10.11 -4.60
C PHE A 691 -14.80 9.68 -3.42
N GLY A 692 -14.21 9.03 -2.43
CA GLY A 692 -14.93 8.50 -1.27
C GLY A 692 -14.36 9.00 0.04
N GLN A 693 -15.22 9.11 1.05
CA GLN A 693 -14.84 9.48 2.41
C GLN A 693 -15.59 8.60 3.42
N LYS A 694 -14.85 8.02 4.36
CA LYS A 694 -15.42 7.56 5.63
C LYS A 694 -15.34 8.73 6.59
N ILE A 695 -16.49 9.11 7.14
CA ILE A 695 -16.64 10.31 7.94
C ILE A 695 -16.64 9.90 9.40
N ILE A 696 -15.65 10.39 10.14
CA ILE A 696 -15.49 10.14 11.57
C ILE A 696 -15.77 11.46 12.28
N THR A 697 -16.81 11.46 13.09
CA THR A 697 -17.18 12.58 13.95
C THR A 697 -17.14 12.10 15.40
N ARG A 698 -16.94 13.02 16.33
CA ARG A 698 -17.17 12.73 17.74
C ARG A 698 -18.65 12.42 17.97
N SER A 699 -18.94 11.18 18.31
CA SER A 699 -20.30 10.70 18.58
C SER A 699 -20.26 9.50 19.54
N SER A 700 -21.40 8.86 19.75
CA SER A 700 -21.51 7.69 20.63
C SER A 700 -20.67 6.51 20.12
N LEU A 701 -20.22 5.65 21.04
CA LEU A 701 -19.66 4.32 20.71
C LEU A 701 -20.60 3.45 19.87
N LEU A 702 -21.91 3.75 19.87
CA LEU A 702 -22.89 3.08 19.03
C LEU A 702 -22.67 3.36 17.52
N ASP A 703 -22.16 4.55 17.17
CA ASP A 703 -21.97 4.98 15.78
C ASP A 703 -20.58 4.65 15.23
N LEU A 704 -19.63 4.26 16.11
CA LEU A 704 -18.26 3.87 15.77
C LEU A 704 -18.24 2.85 14.62
N TRP A 705 -19.09 1.83 14.68
CA TRP A 705 -19.13 0.79 13.66
C TRP A 705 -19.57 1.36 12.31
N GLU A 706 -20.66 2.14 12.29
CA GLU A 706 -21.20 2.70 11.06
C GLU A 706 -20.19 3.67 10.41
N GLN A 707 -19.61 4.59 11.19
CA GLN A 707 -18.69 5.61 10.68
C GLN A 707 -17.34 5.05 10.19
N THR A 708 -16.81 4.02 10.86
CA THR A 708 -15.54 3.40 10.46
C THR A 708 -15.69 2.40 9.30
N ASN A 709 -16.91 1.91 9.04
CA ASN A 709 -17.18 0.91 8.02
C ASN A 709 -18.04 1.40 6.85
N THR A 710 -18.55 2.64 6.86
CA THR A 710 -19.36 3.21 5.76
C THR A 710 -18.57 4.23 4.97
N LEU A 711 -18.48 4.01 3.66
CA LEU A 711 -17.86 4.89 2.67
C LEU A 711 -18.97 5.57 1.87
N TYR A 712 -19.01 6.89 1.92
CA TYR A 712 -19.81 7.72 1.02
C TYR A 712 -18.92 8.17 -0.14
N ALA A 713 -19.36 7.95 -1.37
CA ALA A 713 -18.55 8.21 -2.54
C ALA A 713 -19.32 8.89 -3.68
N GLU A 714 -18.60 9.65 -4.48
CA GLU A 714 -19.06 10.27 -5.72
C GLU A 714 -18.28 9.66 -6.89
N VAL A 715 -18.98 9.37 -7.99
CA VAL A 715 -18.37 8.97 -9.26
C VAL A 715 -18.48 10.13 -10.24
N ARG A 716 -17.36 10.53 -10.84
CA ARG A 716 -17.25 11.70 -11.72
C ARG A 716 -16.61 11.35 -13.06
N ALA A 717 -16.89 12.20 -14.05
CA ALA A 717 -16.38 12.03 -15.41
C ALA A 717 -14.88 12.38 -15.58
N SER A 718 -14.31 13.19 -14.68
CA SER A 718 -12.87 13.51 -14.65
C SER A 718 -12.39 13.80 -13.23
N GLU A 719 -11.07 13.90 -13.04
CA GLU A 719 -10.45 14.22 -11.74
C GLU A 719 -10.68 15.67 -11.30
N ALA A 720 -11.15 16.55 -12.19
CA ALA A 720 -11.33 17.96 -11.87
C ALA A 720 -12.37 18.18 -10.75
N PRO A 721 -12.14 19.09 -9.78
CA PRO A 721 -13.08 19.32 -8.67
C PRO A 721 -14.50 19.71 -9.09
N ASN A 722 -14.64 20.29 -10.28
CA ASN A 722 -15.91 20.72 -10.88
C ASN A 722 -16.39 19.79 -12.00
N ALA A 723 -15.81 18.59 -12.15
CA ALA A 723 -16.23 17.61 -13.13
C ALA A 723 -17.68 17.17 -12.91
N ALA A 724 -18.38 16.84 -14.00
CA ALA A 724 -19.77 16.38 -13.95
C ALA A 724 -19.91 15.15 -13.04
N LEU A 725 -20.83 15.24 -12.09
CA LEU A 725 -21.22 14.14 -11.21
C LEU A 725 -22.04 13.11 -12.00
N LEU A 726 -21.56 11.87 -12.04
CA LEU A 726 -22.23 10.76 -12.72
C LEU A 726 -23.16 10.00 -11.79
N GLY A 727 -22.89 10.02 -10.48
CA GLY A 727 -23.74 9.39 -9.45
C GLY A 727 -23.05 9.33 -8.10
N ASN A 728 -23.80 8.92 -7.08
CA ASN A 728 -23.34 8.75 -5.70
C ASN A 728 -23.36 7.28 -5.31
N ALA A 729 -22.48 6.86 -4.41
CA ALA A 729 -22.44 5.51 -3.88
C ALA A 729 -22.32 5.51 -2.35
N THR A 730 -22.96 4.54 -1.71
CA THR A 730 -22.80 4.25 -0.28
C THR A 730 -22.40 2.79 -0.16
N LEU A 731 -21.22 2.53 0.40
CA LEU A 731 -20.63 1.20 0.50
C LEU A 731 -20.28 0.90 1.97
N ILE A 732 -20.54 -0.33 2.42
CA ILE A 732 -20.22 -0.76 3.79
C ILE A 732 -19.23 -1.94 3.79
N ILE A 733 -18.37 -2.00 4.81
CA ILE A 733 -17.67 -3.24 5.18
C ILE A 733 -18.64 -4.06 6.02
N THR A 734 -19.00 -5.25 5.54
CA THR A 734 -19.82 -6.18 6.33
C THR A 734 -18.99 -6.75 7.49
N PRO A 735 -19.62 -7.19 8.61
CA PRO A 735 -18.88 -7.84 9.71
C PRO A 735 -18.01 -9.03 9.25
N GLU A 736 -18.50 -9.81 8.28
CA GLU A 736 -17.73 -10.89 7.66
C GLU A 736 -16.49 -10.37 6.92
N ASN A 737 -16.64 -9.33 6.10
CA ASN A 737 -15.52 -8.74 5.35
C ASN A 737 -14.50 -8.06 6.27
N PHE A 738 -14.96 -7.47 7.37
CA PHE A 738 -14.08 -6.90 8.40
C PHE A 738 -13.23 -7.99 9.07
N LEU A 739 -13.84 -9.11 9.46
CA LEU A 739 -13.10 -10.26 10.02
C LEU A 739 -12.08 -10.82 9.03
N LYS A 740 -12.41 -10.87 7.74
CA LYS A 740 -11.44 -11.22 6.69
C LYS A 740 -10.32 -10.18 6.60
N GLN A 741 -10.63 -8.88 6.67
CA GLN A 741 -9.65 -7.78 6.55
C GLN A 741 -8.59 -7.88 7.64
N GLN A 742 -8.99 -8.17 8.88
CA GLN A 742 -8.06 -8.36 10.00
C GLN A 742 -7.00 -9.44 9.72
N ARG A 743 -7.32 -10.45 8.89
CA ARG A 743 -6.39 -11.52 8.49
C ARG A 743 -5.45 -11.12 7.36
N THR A 744 -5.65 -9.95 6.75
CA THR A 744 -4.85 -9.41 5.64
C THR A 744 -3.90 -8.30 6.04
N ILE A 745 -4.03 -7.76 7.26
CA ILE A 745 -3.16 -6.68 7.76
C ILE A 745 -1.75 -7.25 7.96
N GLU A 746 -0.79 -6.70 7.22
CA GLU A 746 0.60 -7.12 7.25
C GLU A 746 1.52 -5.89 7.30
N VAL A 747 2.52 -5.92 8.20
CA VAL A 747 3.64 -4.98 8.16
C VAL A 747 4.70 -5.54 7.22
N THR A 748 4.97 -4.82 6.13
CA THR A 748 5.83 -5.25 5.03
C THR A 748 7.27 -4.78 5.22
N ASN A 749 8.21 -5.39 4.48
CA ASN A 749 9.63 -5.00 4.41
C ASN A 749 10.39 -5.02 5.76
N THR A 750 9.98 -5.89 6.68
CA THR A 750 10.64 -6.08 7.99
C THR A 750 11.77 -7.12 7.88
N PRO A 751 12.96 -6.88 8.43
CA PRO A 751 14.09 -7.81 8.36
C PRO A 751 13.89 -9.09 9.19
N ASP A 752 13.06 -9.02 10.23
CA ASP A 752 12.84 -10.11 11.19
C ASP A 752 11.44 -10.02 11.83
N LEU A 753 11.06 -11.07 12.58
CA LEU A 753 9.75 -11.18 13.23
C LEU A 753 9.59 -10.20 14.41
N GLU A 754 10.66 -9.88 15.14
CA GLU A 754 10.62 -8.96 16.28
C GLU A 754 10.29 -7.55 15.81
N THR A 755 10.97 -7.08 14.77
CA THR A 755 10.72 -5.81 14.11
C THR A 755 9.28 -5.76 13.59
N ARG A 756 8.79 -6.84 12.97
CA ARG A 756 7.39 -6.92 12.51
C ARG A 756 6.40 -6.72 13.65
N LEU A 757 6.52 -7.48 14.74
CA LEU A 757 5.62 -7.37 15.90
C LEU A 757 5.66 -5.98 16.53
N LYS A 758 6.84 -5.36 16.63
CA LYS A 758 7.01 -3.99 17.15
C LYS A 758 6.24 -2.98 16.32
N TRP A 759 6.34 -3.04 14.99
CA TRP A 759 5.64 -2.11 14.09
C TRP A 759 4.14 -2.40 13.99
N THR A 760 3.72 -3.66 14.06
CA THR A 760 2.29 -4.02 14.19
C THR A 760 1.69 -3.41 15.45
N LYS A 761 2.40 -3.50 16.58
CA LYS A 761 1.99 -2.87 17.83
C LYS A 761 1.89 -1.35 17.71
N LYS A 762 2.90 -0.68 17.14
CA LYS A 762 2.87 0.78 16.91
C LYS A 762 1.66 1.23 16.10
N PHE A 763 1.37 0.53 15.00
CA PHE A 763 0.20 0.83 14.17
C PHE A 763 -1.11 0.62 14.94
N GLY A 764 -1.22 -0.48 15.69
CA GLY A 764 -2.38 -0.76 16.55
C GLY A 764 -2.60 0.31 17.63
N GLU A 765 -1.53 0.76 18.29
CA GLU A 765 -1.57 1.83 19.30
C GLU A 765 -2.00 3.17 18.70
N PHE A 766 -1.48 3.53 17.52
CA PHE A 766 -1.91 4.74 16.80
C PHE A 766 -3.39 4.67 16.43
N PHE A 767 -3.82 3.59 15.78
CA PHE A 767 -5.19 3.43 15.30
C PHE A 767 -6.19 3.45 16.47
N ALA A 768 -5.90 2.69 17.54
CA ALA A 768 -6.72 2.69 18.75
C ALA A 768 -6.69 4.04 19.48
N GLY A 769 -5.54 4.73 19.50
CA GLY A 769 -5.39 6.04 20.11
C GLY A 769 -6.24 7.12 19.42
N VAL A 770 -6.26 7.14 18.08
CA VAL A 770 -7.14 8.05 17.32
C VAL A 770 -8.61 7.72 17.61
N LEU A 771 -9.02 6.46 17.52
CA LEU A 771 -10.40 6.08 17.83
C LEU A 771 -10.79 6.40 19.28
N PHE A 772 -9.91 6.21 20.25
CA PHE A 772 -10.18 6.58 21.64
C PHE A 772 -10.31 8.10 21.82
N THR A 773 -9.55 8.89 21.04
CA THR A 773 -9.66 10.35 21.06
C THR A 773 -11.00 10.81 20.52
N GLU A 774 -11.49 10.21 19.43
CA GLU A 774 -12.74 10.62 18.77
C GLU A 774 -14.00 10.03 19.45
N TYR A 775 -13.95 8.82 20.02
CA TYR A 775 -15.12 8.13 20.60
C TYR A 775 -15.05 7.94 22.12
N GLY A 776 -13.97 8.35 22.79
CA GLY A 776 -13.78 8.19 24.23
C GLY A 776 -14.66 9.09 25.10
N GLY A 777 -15.41 10.03 24.50
CA GLY A 777 -16.25 11.00 25.19
C GLY A 777 -15.47 11.73 26.28
N VAL A 778 -16.03 11.81 27.50
CA VAL A 778 -15.37 12.44 28.66
C VAL A 778 -14.06 11.77 29.10
N ALA A 779 -13.82 10.51 28.70
CA ALA A 779 -12.58 9.79 29.01
C ALA A 779 -11.44 10.12 28.05
N ALA A 780 -11.72 10.76 26.90
CA ALA A 780 -10.69 11.23 25.98
C ALA A 780 -9.80 12.29 26.67
N PRO A 781 -8.50 12.37 26.32
CA PRO A 781 -7.60 13.38 26.88
C PRO A 781 -8.00 14.78 26.42
N LEU A 782 -7.89 15.77 27.31
CA LEU A 782 -8.08 17.19 26.96
C LEU A 782 -6.93 17.69 26.08
N GLN A 783 -7.28 18.50 25.10
CA GLN A 783 -6.35 19.32 24.33
C GLN A 783 -6.15 20.66 25.03
N PHE A 784 -4.91 20.95 25.39
CA PHE A 784 -4.50 22.21 25.99
C PHE A 784 -3.85 23.10 24.93
N ALA A 785 -4.00 24.42 25.07
CA ALA A 785 -3.19 25.34 24.28
C ALA A 785 -1.72 25.21 24.71
N ASP A 786 -0.82 24.99 23.75
CA ASP A 786 0.62 24.94 24.02
C ASP A 786 1.22 26.36 23.94
N PRO A 787 1.63 26.96 25.07
CA PRO A 787 2.19 28.30 25.09
C PRO A 787 3.60 28.39 24.49
N ASP A 788 4.29 27.26 24.27
CA ASP A 788 5.66 27.19 23.75
C ASP A 788 5.72 26.94 22.23
N ILE A 789 4.57 26.77 21.55
CA ILE A 789 4.50 26.63 20.09
C ILE A 789 4.92 27.93 19.39
N THR A 790 5.69 27.79 18.32
CA THR A 790 6.06 28.91 17.46
C THR A 790 4.79 29.60 16.91
N PRO A 791 4.65 30.93 17.01
CA PRO A 791 3.47 31.64 16.53
C PRO A 791 3.14 31.25 15.09
N ARG A 792 1.89 30.84 14.84
CA ARG A 792 1.47 30.44 13.49
C ARG A 792 1.60 31.59 12.50
N VAL A 793 1.92 31.27 11.25
CA VAL A 793 1.92 32.25 10.16
C VAL A 793 0.47 32.66 9.89
N ARG A 794 0.16 33.94 10.10
CA ARG A 794 -1.18 34.50 9.88
C ARG A 794 -1.41 34.83 8.41
N ARG A 795 -2.65 34.65 7.94
CA ARG A 795 -3.03 35.01 6.57
C ARG A 795 -3.11 36.53 6.45
N ALA A 796 -2.71 37.07 5.29
CA ALA A 796 -2.95 38.48 5.01
C ALA A 796 -4.47 38.72 4.87
N LEU A 797 -5.00 39.69 5.62
CA LEU A 797 -6.41 40.08 5.49
C LEU A 797 -6.65 40.76 4.14
N ARG A 798 -7.82 40.50 3.54
CA ARG A 798 -8.36 41.20 2.37
C ARG A 798 -8.90 42.57 2.77
N ALA A 799 -8.09 43.34 3.49
CA ALA A 799 -8.35 44.69 3.94
C ALA A 799 -7.06 45.53 3.80
N PRO A 800 -7.16 46.86 3.75
CA PRO A 800 -5.99 47.73 3.75
C PRO A 800 -5.09 47.52 4.96
N ALA A 801 -3.82 47.93 4.88
CA ALA A 801 -2.91 47.82 6.02
C ALA A 801 -3.45 48.61 7.24
N PRO A 802 -3.45 48.02 8.45
CA PRO A 802 -3.99 48.67 9.63
C PRO A 802 -3.12 49.84 10.09
N GLN A 803 -3.77 50.91 10.56
CA GLN A 803 -3.12 52.01 11.26
C GLN A 803 -3.50 51.98 12.74
N VAL A 804 -2.51 51.80 13.61
CA VAL A 804 -2.71 51.69 15.06
C VAL A 804 -2.43 53.05 15.72
N THR A 805 -3.36 53.50 16.55
CA THR A 805 -3.24 54.74 17.33
C THR A 805 -3.60 54.45 18.79
N TYR A 806 -2.67 54.73 19.71
CA TYR A 806 -2.93 54.70 21.15
C TYR A 806 -3.36 56.08 21.65
N PHE A 807 -4.27 56.11 22.61
CA PHE A 807 -4.71 57.35 23.26
C PHE A 807 -5.15 57.07 24.70
N ASN A 808 -5.09 58.07 25.56
CA ASN A 808 -5.54 57.93 26.93
C ASN A 808 -6.94 58.53 27.12
N THR A 809 -7.70 57.96 28.05
CA THR A 809 -8.95 58.54 28.54
C THR A 809 -8.70 59.86 29.28
N PRO A 810 -9.70 60.75 29.39
CA PRO A 810 -9.57 62.01 30.14
C PRO A 810 -9.17 61.79 31.60
N LYS A 811 -8.30 62.67 32.13
CA LYS A 811 -7.94 62.67 33.55
C LYS A 811 -9.18 62.90 34.44
N PRO A 812 -9.27 62.26 35.62
CA PRO A 812 -8.19 61.53 36.32
C PRO A 812 -8.04 60.04 35.96
N ASP A 813 -8.87 59.49 35.06
CA ASP A 813 -8.89 58.04 34.77
C ASP A 813 -7.63 57.55 34.01
N ASP A 814 -7.16 58.31 33.01
CA ASP A 814 -5.85 58.16 32.32
C ASP A 814 -5.50 56.73 31.87
N LYS A 815 -6.50 55.94 31.44
CA LYS A 815 -6.35 54.59 30.89
C LYS A 815 -5.96 54.64 29.43
N THR A 816 -4.98 53.83 29.02
CA THR A 816 -4.56 53.72 27.62
C THR A 816 -5.50 52.79 26.87
N LEU A 817 -6.06 53.29 25.77
CA LEU A 817 -6.89 52.56 24.81
C LEU A 817 -6.19 52.49 23.45
N ARG A 818 -6.59 51.55 22.59
CA ARG A 818 -5.99 51.34 21.26
C ARG A 818 -7.07 51.37 20.17
N LEU A 819 -6.89 52.24 19.18
CA LEU A 819 -7.67 52.26 17.95
C LEU A 819 -6.88 51.63 16.80
N THR A 820 -7.53 50.77 16.03
CA THR A 820 -6.99 50.21 14.79
C THR A 820 -7.89 50.59 13.63
N ARG A 821 -7.35 51.31 12.64
CA ARG A 821 -8.08 51.78 11.47
C ARG A 821 -7.74 50.97 10.22
N TYR A 822 -8.77 50.58 9.47
CA TYR A 822 -8.69 50.00 8.13
C TYR A 822 -9.40 50.93 7.14
N HIS A 823 -8.63 51.57 6.26
CA HIS A 823 -9.13 52.60 5.35
C HIS A 823 -9.82 51.99 4.10
N GLY A 824 -10.98 51.35 4.30
CA GLY A 824 -11.69 50.59 3.26
C GLY A 824 -12.38 51.43 2.17
N GLY A 825 -12.91 52.61 2.51
CA GLY A 825 -13.57 53.48 1.54
C GLY A 825 -14.10 54.79 2.13
N THR A 826 -15.05 55.43 1.44
CA THR A 826 -15.53 56.79 1.75
C THR A 826 -16.95 56.84 2.33
N LYS A 827 -17.58 55.70 2.66
CA LYS A 827 -18.94 55.67 3.25
C LYS A 827 -19.02 56.22 4.68
N GLY A 828 -17.88 56.54 5.29
CA GLY A 828 -17.78 57.12 6.61
C GLY A 828 -17.29 56.12 7.67
N PRO A 829 -16.96 56.63 8.87
CA PRO A 829 -16.38 55.82 9.93
C PRO A 829 -17.41 54.93 10.65
N VAL A 830 -17.06 53.66 10.81
CA VAL A 830 -17.79 52.67 11.62
C VAL A 830 -16.88 52.17 12.73
N LEU A 831 -17.29 52.37 13.99
CA LEU A 831 -16.58 51.93 15.18
C LEU A 831 -17.08 50.56 15.65
N LEU A 832 -16.20 49.58 15.68
CA LEU A 832 -16.44 48.22 16.15
C LEU A 832 -16.00 48.08 17.62
N VAL A 833 -16.94 47.76 18.50
CA VAL A 833 -16.74 47.71 19.96
C VAL A 833 -16.91 46.27 20.46
N HIS A 834 -15.84 45.68 21.01
CA HIS A 834 -15.82 44.29 21.46
C HIS A 834 -16.49 44.09 22.83
N GLY A 835 -16.76 42.82 23.16
CA GLY A 835 -17.28 42.39 24.46
C GLY A 835 -16.18 42.19 25.51
N SER A 836 -16.55 41.71 26.70
CA SER A 836 -15.56 41.37 27.74
C SER A 836 -14.90 40.02 27.49
N GLY A 837 -13.70 39.79 28.03
CA GLY A 837 -12.97 38.52 27.89
C GLY A 837 -12.42 38.25 26.48
N VAL A 838 -12.55 39.22 25.58
CA VAL A 838 -12.08 39.21 24.19
C VAL A 838 -11.46 40.57 23.83
N SER A 839 -10.89 40.69 22.65
CA SER A 839 -10.36 41.96 22.11
C SER A 839 -11.07 42.34 20.81
N SER A 840 -10.69 43.48 20.22
CA SER A 840 -11.17 43.87 18.90
C SER A 840 -10.81 42.87 17.78
N ARG A 841 -9.91 41.91 18.05
CA ARG A 841 -9.53 40.83 17.13
C ARG A 841 -10.68 39.92 16.73
N ILE A 842 -11.76 39.84 17.51
CA ILE A 842 -12.96 39.08 17.11
C ILE A 842 -13.53 39.55 15.77
N PHE A 843 -13.32 40.82 15.40
CA PHE A 843 -13.79 41.39 14.14
C PHE A 843 -12.81 41.20 12.97
N SER A 844 -11.54 40.91 13.26
CA SER A 844 -10.43 40.89 12.30
C SER A 844 -9.63 39.57 12.30
N THR A 845 -10.21 38.51 12.87
CA THR A 845 -9.55 37.20 12.93
C THR A 845 -9.29 36.64 11.53
N ASP A 846 -8.12 36.02 11.35
CA ASP A 846 -7.72 35.36 10.10
C ASP A 846 -8.09 33.86 10.06
N LEU A 847 -8.74 33.37 11.13
CA LEU A 847 -9.12 31.96 11.32
C LEU A 847 -10.37 31.55 10.52
N ILE A 848 -11.13 32.51 10.01
CA ILE A 848 -12.26 32.29 9.09
C ILE A 848 -11.95 32.89 7.72
N ASP A 849 -12.67 32.46 6.69
CA ASP A 849 -12.40 32.94 5.33
C ASP A 849 -12.64 34.45 5.20
N THR A 850 -13.81 34.97 5.57
CA THR A 850 -14.12 36.42 5.53
C THR A 850 -14.55 36.92 6.91
N ASN A 851 -13.79 37.83 7.52
CA ASN A 851 -14.16 38.49 8.77
C ASN A 851 -14.92 39.82 8.55
N LEU A 852 -15.47 40.39 9.62
CA LEU A 852 -16.31 41.59 9.54
C LEU A 852 -15.54 42.81 9.02
N VAL A 853 -14.24 42.95 9.34
CA VAL A 853 -13.40 44.03 8.81
C VAL A 853 -13.23 43.93 7.30
N GLU A 854 -12.90 42.74 6.79
CA GLU A 854 -12.77 42.49 5.36
C GLU A 854 -14.09 42.77 4.63
N PHE A 855 -15.21 42.31 5.20
CA PHE A 855 -16.53 42.53 4.64
C PHE A 855 -16.90 44.02 4.57
N LEU A 856 -16.75 44.77 5.67
CA LEU A 856 -17.08 46.20 5.72
C LEU A 856 -16.12 47.06 4.88
N CYS A 857 -14.83 46.71 4.83
CA CYS A 857 -13.88 47.38 3.94
C CYS A 857 -14.25 47.15 2.47
N ALA A 858 -14.60 45.91 2.08
CA ALA A 858 -15.08 45.60 0.74
C ALA A 858 -16.40 46.33 0.42
N ALA A 859 -17.25 46.54 1.42
CA ALA A 859 -18.47 47.35 1.30
C ALA A 859 -18.21 48.88 1.25
N GLY A 860 -16.96 49.33 1.41
CA GLY A 860 -16.53 50.73 1.25
C GLY A 860 -16.56 51.60 2.51
N TYR A 861 -16.61 51.00 3.70
CA TYR A 861 -16.56 51.73 4.98
C TYR A 861 -15.13 52.03 5.44
N ASP A 862 -14.97 53.10 6.23
CA ASP A 862 -13.75 53.37 6.99
C ASP A 862 -13.90 52.69 8.37
N VAL A 863 -13.22 51.56 8.56
CA VAL A 863 -13.51 50.65 9.69
C VAL A 863 -12.53 50.91 10.83
N TRP A 864 -13.07 51.14 12.03
CA TRP A 864 -12.32 51.45 13.24
C TRP A 864 -12.60 50.42 14.31
N LEU A 865 -11.56 49.84 14.88
CA LEU A 865 -11.65 48.86 15.96
C LEU A 865 -11.14 49.53 17.23
N ILE A 866 -11.91 49.50 18.31
CA ILE A 866 -11.46 49.96 19.62
C ILE A 866 -11.15 48.77 20.51
N ASP A 867 -9.93 48.72 21.05
CA ASP A 867 -9.62 47.92 22.23
C ASP A 867 -9.84 48.79 23.47
N LEU A 868 -10.90 48.44 24.21
CA LEU A 868 -11.30 49.08 25.46
C LEU A 868 -10.37 48.67 26.60
N ARG A 869 -10.49 49.32 27.78
CA ARG A 869 -9.67 48.98 28.96
C ARG A 869 -9.74 47.50 29.37
N VAL A 870 -10.82 46.81 28.97
CA VAL A 870 -11.09 45.38 29.20
C VAL A 870 -10.59 44.45 28.09
N SER A 871 -9.91 44.98 27.06
CA SER A 871 -9.39 44.17 25.95
C SER A 871 -8.25 43.28 26.41
N ILE A 872 -8.32 41.99 26.07
CA ILE A 872 -7.26 41.01 26.36
C ILE A 872 -5.92 41.33 25.68
N GLU A 873 -5.90 42.30 24.76
CA GLU A 873 -4.71 42.80 24.08
C GLU A 873 -4.05 43.99 24.83
N LEU A 874 -4.64 44.47 25.91
CA LEU A 874 -4.13 45.58 26.71
C LEU A 874 -3.77 45.11 28.13
N PRO A 875 -2.69 45.62 28.74
CA PRO A 875 -2.32 45.28 30.11
C PRO A 875 -3.39 45.61 31.16
N SER A 876 -4.30 46.53 30.84
CA SER A 876 -5.37 46.98 31.74
C SER A 876 -6.52 45.96 31.89
N ALA A 877 -6.56 44.88 31.11
CA ALA A 877 -7.67 43.91 31.15
C ALA A 877 -7.88 43.24 32.53
N THR A 878 -6.85 43.22 33.37
CA THR A 878 -6.89 42.65 34.73
C THR A 878 -7.04 43.72 35.82
N GLU A 879 -7.10 45.00 35.44
CA GLU A 879 -7.29 46.09 36.40
C GLU A 879 -8.79 46.21 36.75
N PRO A 880 -9.13 46.42 38.04
CA PRO A 880 -10.53 46.50 38.44
C PRO A 880 -11.29 47.65 37.75
N THR A 881 -12.46 47.36 37.21
CA THR A 881 -13.26 48.36 36.49
C THR A 881 -14.77 48.06 36.50
N THR A 882 -15.57 48.99 35.94
CA THR A 882 -17.03 48.90 35.89
C THR A 882 -17.54 49.20 34.48
N ALA A 883 -18.72 48.68 34.14
CA ALA A 883 -19.41 49.02 32.90
C ALA A 883 -19.72 50.52 32.83
N ASP A 884 -19.93 51.19 33.98
CA ASP A 884 -20.08 52.65 34.05
C ASP A 884 -18.85 53.39 33.53
N ALA A 885 -17.65 52.95 33.92
CA ALA A 885 -16.41 53.58 33.47
C ALA A 885 -16.24 53.46 31.95
N ILE A 886 -16.53 52.28 31.40
CA ILE A 886 -16.49 52.05 29.96
C ILE A 886 -17.52 52.92 29.22
N ALA A 887 -18.76 52.96 29.73
CA ALA A 887 -19.85 53.70 29.11
C ALA A 887 -19.67 55.23 29.18
N ARG A 888 -19.21 55.76 30.32
CA ARG A 888 -19.12 57.21 30.57
C ARG A 888 -17.76 57.81 30.18
N ILE A 889 -16.73 56.98 29.99
CA ILE A 889 -15.36 57.45 29.73
C ILE A 889 -14.82 56.86 28.41
N ASP A 890 -14.71 55.54 28.30
CA ASP A 890 -14.02 54.90 27.15
C ASP A 890 -14.72 55.13 25.83
N ILE A 891 -16.02 54.84 25.77
CA ILE A 891 -16.82 54.96 24.54
C ILE A 891 -16.87 56.42 24.06
N PRO A 892 -17.21 57.42 24.90
CA PRO A 892 -17.15 58.82 24.51
C PRO A 892 -15.76 59.25 24.02
N ALA A 893 -14.69 58.82 24.70
CA ALA A 893 -13.32 59.16 24.30
C ALA A 893 -12.95 58.54 22.95
N ALA A 894 -13.36 57.29 22.69
CA ALA A 894 -13.14 56.62 21.41
C ALA A 894 -13.92 57.29 20.27
N VAL A 895 -15.21 57.60 20.48
CA VAL A 895 -16.05 58.30 19.50
C VAL A 895 -15.44 59.65 19.15
N GLU A 896 -15.07 60.45 20.16
CA GLU A 896 -14.44 61.76 19.92
C GLU A 896 -13.11 61.62 19.20
N LYS A 897 -12.27 60.65 19.58
CA LYS A 897 -10.97 60.42 18.94
C LYS A 897 -11.14 60.06 17.47
N VAL A 898 -12.08 59.18 17.11
CA VAL A 898 -12.37 58.83 15.71
C VAL A 898 -12.87 60.04 14.93
N ARG A 899 -13.77 60.86 15.50
CA ARG A 899 -14.26 62.09 14.86
C ARG A 899 -13.12 63.08 14.59
N VAL A 900 -12.23 63.29 15.56
CA VAL A 900 -11.04 64.15 15.40
C VAL A 900 -10.10 63.62 14.33
N LEU A 901 -9.85 62.31 14.28
CA LEU A 901 -8.93 61.70 13.30
C LEU A 901 -9.51 61.63 11.88
N THR A 902 -10.82 61.56 11.74
CA THR A 902 -11.52 61.44 10.45
C THR A 902 -12.03 62.78 9.91
N GLY A 903 -12.24 63.76 10.77
CA GLY A 903 -12.98 64.99 10.45
C GLY A 903 -14.50 64.77 10.30
N ALA A 904 -15.02 63.58 10.60
CA ALA A 904 -16.44 63.29 10.47
C ALA A 904 -17.27 63.96 11.59
N LYS A 905 -18.45 64.49 11.23
CA LYS A 905 -19.37 65.10 12.20
C LYS A 905 -19.90 64.07 13.19
N ASP A 906 -20.20 62.86 12.71
CA ASP A 906 -20.75 61.74 13.45
C ASP A 906 -20.23 60.40 12.87
N ILE A 907 -20.39 59.32 13.63
CA ILE A 907 -19.95 57.97 13.28
C ILE A 907 -21.09 56.96 13.45
N GLN A 908 -20.92 55.75 12.92
CA GLN A 908 -21.77 54.59 13.24
C GLN A 908 -21.05 53.65 14.19
N VAL A 909 -21.79 52.88 14.98
CA VAL A 909 -21.21 51.92 15.93
C VAL A 909 -21.79 50.53 15.68
N VAL A 910 -20.94 49.50 15.68
CA VAL A 910 -21.35 48.10 15.78
C VAL A 910 -20.73 47.56 17.06
N ALA A 911 -21.57 47.19 18.03
CA ALA A 911 -21.11 46.80 19.35
C ALA A 911 -21.63 45.41 19.71
N HIS A 912 -20.79 44.62 20.38
CA HIS A 912 -21.11 43.23 20.74
C HIS A 912 -21.00 42.99 22.25
N CYS A 913 -21.95 42.23 22.81
CA CYS A 913 -21.96 41.80 24.21
C CYS A 913 -21.79 42.98 25.19
N LEU A 914 -20.78 42.97 26.09
CA LEU A 914 -20.50 44.09 26.98
C LEU A 914 -20.32 45.41 26.23
N GLY A 915 -19.71 45.40 25.04
CA GLY A 915 -19.60 46.59 24.20
C GLY A 915 -20.96 47.15 23.84
N ALA A 916 -21.95 46.29 23.56
CA ALA A 916 -23.33 46.71 23.28
C ALA A 916 -24.01 47.28 24.53
N VAL A 917 -23.85 46.64 25.69
CA VAL A 917 -24.35 47.13 26.99
C VAL A 917 -23.76 48.50 27.32
N ALA A 918 -22.44 48.65 27.24
CA ALA A 918 -21.75 49.89 27.52
C ALA A 918 -22.11 50.99 26.51
N THR A 919 -22.31 50.64 25.23
CA THR A 919 -22.79 51.60 24.20
C THR A 919 -24.20 52.08 24.53
N THR A 920 -25.09 51.19 24.96
CA THR A 920 -26.44 51.54 25.42
C THR A 920 -26.40 52.45 26.65
N MET A 921 -25.60 52.11 27.66
CA MET A 921 -25.40 52.96 28.85
C MET A 921 -24.79 54.33 28.49
N ALA A 922 -23.90 54.39 27.51
CA ALA A 922 -23.29 55.63 27.02
C ALA A 922 -24.32 56.53 26.32
N LEU A 923 -25.16 55.96 25.45
CA LEU A 923 -26.26 56.65 24.79
C LEU A 923 -27.22 57.25 25.82
N LEU A 924 -27.66 56.45 26.80
CA LEU A 924 -28.53 56.88 27.90
C LEU A 924 -27.85 57.89 28.85
N SER A 925 -26.52 57.98 28.82
CA SER A 925 -25.74 59.00 29.54
C SER A 925 -25.46 60.26 28.69
N GLY A 926 -26.05 60.36 27.50
CA GLY A 926 -25.94 61.53 26.63
C GLY A 926 -24.77 61.52 25.65
N LEU A 927 -24.27 60.35 25.25
CA LEU A 927 -23.24 60.21 24.20
C LEU A 927 -23.64 60.98 22.93
N GLN A 928 -22.72 61.81 22.43
CA GLN A 928 -22.90 62.62 21.21
C GLN A 928 -22.00 62.11 20.08
N GLY A 929 -22.33 62.45 18.83
CA GLY A 929 -21.49 62.14 17.67
C GLY A 929 -21.67 60.74 17.10
N VAL A 930 -22.76 60.04 17.43
CA VAL A 930 -23.16 58.76 16.85
C VAL A 930 -24.49 58.93 16.11
N ARG A 931 -24.58 58.45 14.86
CA ARG A 931 -25.79 58.60 14.02
C ARG A 931 -26.64 57.34 13.90
N SER A 932 -26.06 56.15 14.04
CA SER A 932 -26.79 54.88 14.15
C SER A 932 -25.95 53.82 14.85
N VAL A 933 -26.61 52.81 15.43
CA VAL A 933 -25.93 51.72 16.14
C VAL A 933 -26.48 50.33 15.79
N VAL A 934 -25.60 49.35 15.69
CA VAL A 934 -25.94 47.93 15.65
C VAL A 934 -25.51 47.29 16.97
N LEU A 935 -26.46 46.72 17.71
CA LEU A 935 -26.24 46.13 19.03
C LEU A 935 -26.42 44.60 18.93
N SER A 936 -25.34 43.86 19.13
CA SER A 936 -25.29 42.40 19.00
C SER A 936 -25.44 41.70 20.36
N GLN A 937 -26.38 40.77 20.41
CA GLN A 937 -26.76 39.83 21.49
C GLN A 937 -27.37 40.40 22.76
N VAL A 938 -27.03 41.62 23.18
CA VAL A 938 -27.60 42.25 24.38
C VAL A 938 -27.65 43.77 24.25
N SER A 939 -28.46 44.42 25.07
CA SER A 939 -28.53 45.89 25.16
C SER A 939 -28.91 46.33 26.58
N ALA A 940 -30.09 46.93 26.80
CA ALA A 940 -30.53 47.40 28.10
C ALA A 940 -31.04 46.28 29.02
N HIS A 941 -31.55 45.19 28.45
CA HIS A 941 -32.01 44.01 29.18
C HIS A 941 -31.06 42.83 28.92
N LEU A 942 -30.74 42.08 29.98
CA LEU A 942 -29.82 40.94 29.96
C LEU A 942 -30.50 39.74 30.65
N VAL A 943 -31.09 38.85 29.86
CA VAL A 943 -31.79 37.66 30.36
C VAL A 943 -30.95 36.42 30.06
N PRO A 944 -30.21 35.86 31.02
CA PRO A 944 -29.34 34.72 30.73
C PRO A 944 -30.09 33.38 30.81
N GLY A 945 -29.48 32.32 30.25
CA GLY A 945 -30.01 30.96 30.33
C GLY A 945 -30.11 30.41 31.76
N LEU A 946 -30.88 29.34 31.96
CA LEU A 946 -31.22 28.78 33.27
C LEU A 946 -29.99 28.52 34.17
N LEU A 947 -28.96 27.86 33.62
CA LEU A 947 -27.72 27.54 34.35
C LEU A 947 -26.96 28.80 34.78
N GLN A 948 -26.94 29.83 33.93
CA GLN A 948 -26.27 31.09 34.24
C GLN A 948 -27.06 31.91 35.26
N ARG A 949 -28.39 31.87 35.26
CA ARG A 949 -29.22 32.46 36.34
C ARG A 949 -28.91 31.83 37.69
N VAL A 950 -28.76 30.50 37.75
CA VAL A 950 -28.39 29.78 38.97
C VAL A 950 -27.00 30.22 39.45
N LYS A 951 -26.01 30.29 38.55
CA LYS A 951 -24.66 30.81 38.87
C LYS A 951 -24.69 32.26 39.37
N ALA A 952 -25.43 33.15 38.71
CA ALA A 952 -25.56 34.55 39.11
C ALA A 952 -26.22 34.74 40.50
N GLY A 953 -27.05 33.78 40.93
CA GLY A 953 -27.69 33.75 42.25
C GLY A 953 -26.86 33.14 43.38
N LEU A 954 -25.84 32.33 43.07
CA LEU A 954 -25.06 31.55 44.06
C LEU A 954 -23.82 32.25 44.62
N HIS A 955 -23.60 33.54 44.34
CA HIS A 955 -22.36 34.25 44.70
C HIS A 955 -21.07 33.51 44.27
N THR A 956 -21.09 32.85 43.11
CA THR A 956 -20.01 31.99 42.59
C THR A 956 -18.59 32.58 42.66
N PRO A 957 -18.35 33.89 42.42
CA PRO A 957 -17.01 34.49 42.59
C PRO A 957 -16.45 34.37 44.02
N GLN A 958 -17.32 34.41 45.03
CA GLN A 958 -16.93 34.28 46.45
C GLN A 958 -16.57 32.82 46.80
N ILE A 959 -17.26 31.87 46.17
CA ILE A 959 -16.97 30.43 46.27
C ILE A 959 -15.66 30.08 45.56
N LEU A 960 -15.42 30.62 44.35
CA LEU A 960 -14.18 30.41 43.60
C LEU A 960 -12.96 30.98 44.35
N LYS A 961 -13.12 32.14 44.99
CA LYS A 961 -12.09 32.72 45.88
C LYS A 961 -11.85 31.89 47.15
N PHE A 962 -12.89 31.25 47.68
CA PHE A 962 -12.76 30.30 48.81
C PHE A 962 -12.06 28.99 48.42
N LEU A 963 -12.13 28.60 47.14
CA LEU A 963 -11.45 27.42 46.57
C LEU A 963 -10.03 27.70 46.06
N GLY A 964 -9.51 28.92 46.24
CA GLY A 964 -8.14 29.28 45.84
C GLY A 964 -7.93 29.54 44.35
N VAL A 965 -9.00 29.90 43.61
CA VAL A 965 -8.90 30.34 42.21
C VAL A 965 -8.62 31.84 42.18
N ASP A 966 -7.39 32.21 41.81
CA ASP A 966 -6.90 33.60 41.84
C ASP A 966 -7.11 34.37 40.52
N ASP A 967 -7.47 33.69 39.41
CA ASP A 967 -7.67 34.28 38.08
C ASP A 967 -8.82 33.60 37.31
N LEU A 968 -9.72 34.40 36.69
CA LEU A 968 -10.82 33.95 35.84
C LEU A 968 -10.37 34.05 34.37
N THR A 969 -9.62 33.05 33.92
CA THR A 969 -9.02 33.04 32.58
C THR A 969 -9.45 31.85 31.74
N ALA A 970 -9.73 32.10 30.45
CA ALA A 970 -9.92 31.06 29.45
C ALA A 970 -8.61 30.38 29.00
N TYR A 971 -7.44 30.95 29.37
CA TYR A 971 -6.15 30.35 29.05
C TYR A 971 -5.95 29.02 29.78
N THR A 972 -5.45 28.01 29.07
CA THR A 972 -5.15 26.68 29.62
C THR A 972 -3.68 26.35 29.38
N ARG A 973 -3.10 25.53 30.27
CA ARG A 973 -1.74 24.99 30.14
C ARG A 973 -1.73 23.55 30.61
N HIS A 974 -0.94 22.70 29.95
CA HIS A 974 -0.79 21.32 30.36
C HIS A 974 0.19 21.19 31.55
N GLU A 975 -0.31 21.35 32.78
CA GLU A 975 0.47 21.19 34.01
C GLU A 975 0.22 19.84 34.71
N ARG A 976 0.94 19.57 35.82
CA ARG A 976 0.71 18.35 36.60
C ARG A 976 -0.42 18.56 37.61
N TRP A 977 -1.15 17.50 37.92
CA TRP A 977 -2.09 17.47 39.04
C TRP A 977 -1.40 18.00 40.33
N PRO A 978 -2.03 18.89 41.12
CA PRO A 978 -3.46 19.27 41.08
C PRO A 978 -3.82 20.48 40.18
N ASN A 979 -2.89 21.07 39.44
CA ASN A 979 -3.11 22.35 38.75
C ASN A 979 -4.15 22.28 37.60
N ASN A 980 -4.35 21.11 36.97
CA ASN A 980 -5.35 20.90 35.93
C ASN A 980 -6.69 20.37 36.47
N LEU A 981 -6.90 20.29 37.79
CA LEU A 981 -8.10 19.69 38.40
C LEU A 981 -9.40 20.36 37.91
N LEU A 982 -9.38 21.69 37.73
CA LEU A 982 -10.51 22.43 37.20
C LEU A 982 -10.84 21.99 35.76
N ASP A 983 -9.83 21.90 34.89
CA ASP A 983 -10.00 21.49 33.49
C ASP A 983 -10.57 20.06 33.39
N ASP A 984 -10.06 19.15 34.22
CA ASP A 984 -10.57 17.78 34.30
C ASP A 984 -12.02 17.69 34.82
N ALA A 985 -12.39 18.55 35.77
CA ALA A 985 -13.77 18.62 36.26
C ALA A 985 -14.73 19.21 35.21
N LEU A 986 -14.28 20.17 34.41
CA LEU A 986 -15.09 20.82 33.38
C LEU A 986 -15.47 19.90 32.21
N ARG A 987 -14.82 18.73 32.06
CA ARG A 987 -15.24 17.67 31.12
C ARG A 987 -16.66 17.18 31.37
N PHE A 988 -17.13 17.29 32.60
CA PHE A 988 -18.48 16.87 33.02
C PHE A 988 -19.45 18.04 33.10
N PHE A 989 -19.05 19.24 32.64
CA PHE A 989 -19.94 20.39 32.60
C PHE A 989 -21.06 20.12 31.58
N PRO A 990 -22.34 20.30 31.96
CA PRO A 990 -23.44 19.89 31.11
C PRO A 990 -23.56 20.77 29.86
N THR A 991 -23.33 20.16 28.68
CA THR A 991 -23.58 20.69 27.34
C THR A 991 -24.43 19.69 26.54
N GLU A 992 -24.99 20.11 25.40
CA GLU A 992 -25.63 19.17 24.48
C GLU A 992 -24.58 18.34 23.74
N HIS A 993 -24.99 17.20 23.18
CA HIS A 993 -24.07 16.19 22.65
C HIS A 993 -23.28 16.68 21.42
N ASP A 994 -23.90 17.55 20.61
CA ASP A 994 -23.30 18.23 19.47
C ASP A 994 -22.31 19.34 19.85
N GLU A 995 -22.28 19.73 21.12
CA GLU A 995 -21.41 20.78 21.67
C GLU A 995 -20.25 20.22 22.53
N GLU A 996 -20.10 18.89 22.58
CA GLU A 996 -18.97 18.24 23.25
C GLU A 996 -17.67 18.37 22.45
N CYS A 997 -16.58 18.80 23.09
CA CYS A 997 -15.25 18.84 22.49
C CYS A 997 -14.17 18.42 23.50
N ASN A 998 -12.89 18.36 23.09
CA ASN A 998 -11.76 18.06 23.98
C ASN A 998 -10.92 19.30 24.27
N SER A 999 -11.28 20.46 23.70
CA SER A 999 -10.57 21.72 23.92
C SER A 999 -10.81 22.23 25.35
N ALA A 1000 -9.74 22.22 26.15
CA ALA A 1000 -9.79 22.77 27.50
C ALA A 1000 -10.14 24.27 27.49
N VAL A 1001 -9.72 24.99 26.46
CA VAL A 1001 -10.05 26.42 26.27
C VAL A 1001 -11.54 26.61 26.00
N CYS A 1002 -12.14 25.76 25.13
CA CYS A 1002 -13.58 25.78 24.87
C CYS A 1002 -14.36 25.51 26.16
N HIS A 1003 -13.97 24.49 26.93
CA HIS A 1003 -14.61 24.18 28.23
C HIS A 1003 -14.51 25.34 29.22
N ARG A 1004 -13.34 25.99 29.34
CA ARG A 1004 -13.20 27.17 30.21
C ARG A 1004 -14.02 28.36 29.71
N ALA A 1005 -14.04 28.64 28.41
CA ALA A 1005 -14.85 29.71 27.84
C ALA A 1005 -16.35 29.46 28.10
N THR A 1006 -16.83 28.24 27.87
CA THR A 1006 -18.22 27.83 28.16
C THR A 1006 -18.54 27.92 29.65
N PHE A 1007 -17.61 27.53 30.53
CA PHE A 1007 -17.79 27.66 31.97
C PHE A 1007 -17.84 29.13 32.41
N LEU A 1008 -16.95 29.98 31.92
CA LEU A 1008 -16.84 31.39 32.32
C LEU A 1008 -18.00 32.23 31.78
N TYR A 1009 -18.26 32.12 30.47
CA TYR A 1009 -19.17 33.01 29.74
C TYR A 1009 -20.53 32.38 29.41
N GLY A 1010 -20.67 31.06 29.55
CA GLY A 1010 -21.79 30.29 28.98
C GLY A 1010 -21.48 29.82 27.56
N LEU A 1011 -22.41 29.05 26.97
CA LEU A 1011 -22.26 28.60 25.58
C LEU A 1011 -22.36 29.82 24.66
N VAL A 1012 -21.22 30.27 24.15
CA VAL A 1012 -21.09 31.52 23.39
C VAL A 1012 -21.08 31.30 21.88
N TYR A 1013 -21.03 30.07 21.39
CA TYR A 1013 -21.09 29.73 19.98
C TYR A 1013 -21.66 28.33 19.83
N GLU A 1014 -22.18 28.02 18.64
CA GLU A 1014 -22.47 26.65 18.22
C GLU A 1014 -21.25 26.07 17.49
N HIS A 1015 -20.83 24.84 17.82
CA HIS A 1015 -19.66 24.22 17.15
C HIS A 1015 -19.90 24.04 15.64
N ALA A 1016 -21.15 23.91 15.22
CA ALA A 1016 -21.56 23.91 13.82
C ALA A 1016 -21.13 25.18 13.06
N GLN A 1017 -21.03 26.32 13.74
CA GLN A 1017 -20.59 27.60 13.18
C GLN A 1017 -19.07 27.81 13.27
N LEU A 1018 -18.33 26.89 13.86
CA LEU A 1018 -16.87 26.92 13.89
C LEU A 1018 -16.26 26.08 12.77
N ASN A 1019 -15.05 26.45 12.35
CA ASN A 1019 -14.17 25.61 11.56
C ASN A 1019 -13.01 25.12 12.46
N GLU A 1020 -12.28 24.09 12.04
CA GLU A 1020 -11.23 23.50 12.87
C GLU A 1020 -10.10 24.50 13.20
N PRO A 1021 -9.58 25.32 12.25
CA PRO A 1021 -8.60 26.35 12.58
C PRO A 1021 -9.08 27.33 13.66
N LEU A 1022 -10.34 27.75 13.62
CA LEU A 1022 -10.93 28.64 14.62
C LEU A 1022 -11.03 27.97 15.98
N HIS A 1023 -11.54 26.74 16.04
CA HIS A 1023 -11.72 26.01 17.30
C HIS A 1023 -10.38 25.66 17.97
N ALA A 1024 -9.40 25.18 17.20
CA ALA A 1024 -8.07 24.86 17.72
C ALA A 1024 -7.30 26.09 18.25
N ASN A 1025 -7.67 27.30 17.79
CA ASN A 1025 -6.99 28.55 18.14
C ASN A 1025 -7.86 29.52 18.95
N LEU A 1026 -8.88 29.02 19.67
CA LEU A 1026 -9.75 29.87 20.51
C LEU A 1026 -8.98 30.69 21.56
N HIS A 1027 -7.82 30.19 22.00
CA HIS A 1027 -6.93 30.91 22.93
C HIS A 1027 -6.41 32.24 22.38
N GLU A 1028 -6.47 32.46 21.06
CA GLU A 1028 -6.12 33.75 20.46
C GLU A 1028 -7.23 34.80 20.57
N LEU A 1029 -8.47 34.38 20.85
CA LEU A 1029 -9.65 35.23 20.87
C LEU A 1029 -10.24 35.42 22.27
N PHE A 1030 -10.08 34.43 23.16
CA PHE A 1030 -10.54 34.46 24.54
C PHE A 1030 -9.38 34.59 25.53
N GLY A 1031 -9.58 35.33 26.62
CA GLY A 1031 -8.53 35.57 27.61
C GLY A 1031 -9.05 35.81 29.02
N VAL A 1032 -8.44 36.77 29.70
CA VAL A 1032 -8.71 37.08 31.11
C VAL A 1032 -9.90 38.02 31.25
N HIS A 1033 -10.62 37.93 32.36
CA HIS A 1033 -11.73 38.81 32.70
C HIS A 1033 -11.59 39.40 34.11
N ASP A 1034 -11.81 40.72 34.26
CA ASP A 1034 -11.83 41.39 35.56
C ASP A 1034 -13.01 40.92 36.44
N VAL A 1035 -12.77 40.75 37.73
CA VAL A 1035 -13.74 40.27 38.72
C VAL A 1035 -14.74 41.35 39.10
N GLU A 1036 -14.32 42.62 39.21
CA GLU A 1036 -15.19 43.72 39.65
C GLU A 1036 -16.28 44.02 38.62
N LEU A 1037 -15.91 44.06 37.34
CA LEU A 1037 -16.84 44.16 36.22
C LEU A 1037 -17.85 43.01 36.18
N PHE A 1038 -17.39 41.78 36.46
CA PHE A 1038 -18.26 40.60 36.51
C PHE A 1038 -19.30 40.70 37.64
N ILE A 1039 -18.94 41.30 38.79
CA ILE A 1039 -19.88 41.54 39.90
C ILE A 1039 -21.01 42.50 39.47
N GLN A 1040 -20.69 43.56 38.72
CA GLN A 1040 -21.71 44.47 38.19
C GLN A 1040 -22.59 43.77 37.15
N LEU A 1041 -22.02 43.02 36.20
CA LEU A 1041 -22.81 42.28 35.21
C LEU A 1041 -23.76 41.28 35.85
N ALA A 1042 -23.31 40.57 36.89
CA ALA A 1042 -24.17 39.69 37.68
C ALA A 1042 -25.30 40.45 38.40
N ARG A 1043 -25.07 41.72 38.79
CA ARG A 1043 -26.10 42.59 39.36
C ARG A 1043 -27.14 43.02 38.32
N ILE A 1044 -26.68 43.48 37.15
CA ILE A 1044 -27.52 43.81 35.99
C ILE A 1044 -28.43 42.62 35.64
N VAL A 1045 -27.87 41.41 35.61
CA VAL A 1045 -28.64 40.17 35.37
C VAL A 1045 -29.70 39.91 36.44
N ARG A 1046 -29.42 40.17 37.73
CA ARG A 1046 -30.38 39.96 38.82
C ARG A 1046 -31.54 40.97 38.77
N GLU A 1047 -31.25 42.21 38.43
CA GLU A 1047 -32.27 43.27 38.27
C GLU A 1047 -33.02 43.15 36.92
N GLY A 1048 -32.49 42.37 35.97
CA GLY A 1048 -33.08 42.13 34.65
C GLY A 1048 -32.88 43.27 33.65
N HIS A 1049 -32.22 44.36 34.05
CA HIS A 1049 -31.92 45.53 33.24
C HIS A 1049 -30.64 46.24 33.72
N ILE A 1050 -30.10 47.13 32.90
CA ILE A 1050 -28.89 47.90 33.22
C ILE A 1050 -29.06 48.80 34.45
N VAL A 1051 -28.12 48.68 35.39
CA VAL A 1051 -27.99 49.47 36.62
C VAL A 1051 -26.53 49.91 36.79
N ASP A 1052 -26.29 50.96 37.58
CA ASP A 1052 -24.92 51.36 37.89
C ASP A 1052 -24.19 50.36 38.81
N ALA A 1053 -22.90 50.60 39.06
CA ALA A 1053 -22.08 49.76 39.94
C ALA A 1053 -22.65 49.64 41.38
N GLN A 1054 -23.43 50.63 41.83
CA GLN A 1054 -24.09 50.64 43.13
C GLN A 1054 -25.43 49.88 43.11
N GLY A 1055 -25.96 49.55 41.93
CA GLY A 1055 -27.22 48.85 41.73
C GLY A 1055 -28.42 49.80 41.61
N ASP A 1056 -28.19 51.10 41.46
CA ASP A 1056 -29.27 52.06 41.28
C ASP A 1056 -29.69 52.09 39.80
N ASP A 1057 -31.01 52.07 39.56
CA ASP A 1057 -31.57 52.26 38.22
C ASP A 1057 -31.47 53.75 37.85
N VAL A 1058 -30.37 54.11 37.18
CA VAL A 1058 -30.06 55.48 36.73
C VAL A 1058 -30.13 55.64 35.22
N TYR A 1059 -30.14 54.54 34.46
CA TYR A 1059 -30.03 54.55 33.00
C TYR A 1059 -31.38 54.52 32.30
N LEU A 1060 -32.39 53.79 32.82
CA LEU A 1060 -33.69 53.66 32.16
C LEU A 1060 -34.68 54.77 32.52
N ARG A 1061 -34.25 55.77 33.29
CA ARG A 1061 -35.07 56.93 33.67
C ARG A 1061 -35.43 57.83 32.48
N ASP A 1062 -34.51 57.97 31.52
CA ASP A 1062 -34.67 58.78 30.32
C ASP A 1062 -34.12 58.03 29.10
N LEU A 1063 -35.01 57.69 28.17
CA LEU A 1063 -34.68 56.91 26.98
C LEU A 1063 -34.29 57.78 25.77
N ASP A 1064 -34.32 59.11 25.88
CA ASP A 1064 -34.10 60.02 24.75
C ASP A 1064 -32.73 59.84 24.09
N GLY A 1065 -31.72 59.40 24.84
CA GLY A 1065 -30.40 59.03 24.32
C GLY A 1065 -30.41 57.88 23.29
N MET A 1066 -31.46 57.04 23.29
CA MET A 1066 -31.66 55.95 22.33
C MET A 1066 -32.65 56.32 21.21
N LYS A 1067 -32.99 57.60 21.04
CA LYS A 1067 -33.82 58.11 19.95
C LYS A 1067 -33.03 58.35 18.66
N LEU A 1068 -32.40 57.29 18.16
CA LEU A 1068 -31.66 57.23 16.89
C LEU A 1068 -31.92 55.87 16.22
N PRO A 1069 -31.52 55.66 14.96
CA PRO A 1069 -31.60 54.35 14.32
C PRO A 1069 -30.78 53.27 15.05
N ILE A 1070 -31.43 52.16 15.42
CA ILE A 1070 -30.83 51.02 16.12
C ILE A 1070 -31.26 49.70 15.49
N ALA A 1071 -30.31 48.86 15.11
CA ALA A 1071 -30.56 47.46 14.77
C ALA A 1071 -30.07 46.52 15.88
N PHE A 1072 -30.93 45.61 16.33
CA PHE A 1072 -30.58 44.52 17.23
C PHE A 1072 -30.34 43.24 16.43
N ILE A 1073 -29.20 42.58 16.67
CA ILE A 1073 -28.89 41.27 16.08
C ILE A 1073 -28.72 40.26 17.21
N HIS A 1074 -29.43 39.13 17.14
CA HIS A 1074 -29.40 38.11 18.18
C HIS A 1074 -29.37 36.72 17.54
N GLY A 1075 -28.55 35.79 18.05
CA GLY A 1075 -28.60 34.40 17.59
C GLY A 1075 -29.77 33.63 18.18
N ALA A 1076 -30.49 32.87 17.37
CA ALA A 1076 -31.66 32.09 17.81
C ALA A 1076 -31.32 31.09 18.92
N GLU A 1077 -30.13 30.51 18.87
CA GLU A 1077 -29.64 29.48 19.79
C GLU A 1077 -28.82 30.06 20.95
N ASN A 1078 -28.77 31.38 21.13
CA ASN A 1078 -27.95 32.00 22.17
C ASN A 1078 -28.41 31.59 23.60
N ARG A 1079 -27.60 30.75 24.25
CA ARG A 1079 -27.81 30.29 25.65
C ARG A 1079 -27.05 31.10 26.70
N CYS A 1080 -26.12 31.95 26.27
CA CYS A 1080 -25.45 32.93 27.13
C CYS A 1080 -26.46 33.99 27.60
N TYR A 1081 -27.10 34.66 26.64
CA TYR A 1081 -28.23 35.57 26.85
C TYR A 1081 -29.34 35.23 25.86
N LEU A 1082 -30.51 34.86 26.40
CA LEU A 1082 -31.64 34.41 25.60
C LEU A 1082 -32.13 35.51 24.64
N PRO A 1083 -32.68 35.14 23.47
CA PRO A 1083 -33.23 36.08 22.47
C PRO A 1083 -34.13 37.18 23.02
N VAL A 1084 -34.86 36.89 24.10
CA VAL A 1084 -35.75 37.84 24.79
C VAL A 1084 -34.99 39.08 25.31
N SER A 1085 -33.67 39.02 25.50
CA SER A 1085 -32.85 40.14 25.99
C SER A 1085 -32.90 41.36 25.05
N THR A 1086 -32.74 41.14 23.75
CA THR A 1086 -32.86 42.21 22.75
C THR A 1086 -34.31 42.53 22.44
N GLU A 1087 -35.21 41.54 22.52
CA GLU A 1087 -36.66 41.73 22.33
C GLU A 1087 -37.25 42.72 23.33
N MET A 1088 -36.98 42.55 24.63
CA MET A 1088 -37.47 43.47 25.66
C MET A 1088 -36.98 44.91 25.45
N THR A 1089 -35.73 45.07 25.03
CA THR A 1089 -35.18 46.41 24.76
C THR A 1089 -35.80 47.02 23.50
N TYR A 1090 -35.98 46.23 22.46
CA TYR A 1090 -36.63 46.64 21.22
C TYR A 1090 -38.08 47.06 21.49
N ASP A 1091 -38.86 46.23 22.17
CA ASP A 1091 -40.27 46.50 22.48
C ASP A 1091 -40.43 47.76 23.32
N MET A 1092 -39.55 47.96 24.33
CA MET A 1092 -39.53 49.18 25.15
C MET A 1092 -39.32 50.44 24.31
N LEU A 1093 -38.42 50.41 23.32
CA LEU A 1093 -38.14 51.55 22.46
C LEU A 1093 -39.25 51.79 21.44
N VAL A 1094 -39.80 50.73 20.87
CA VAL A 1094 -40.94 50.79 19.95
C VAL A 1094 -42.18 51.35 20.66
N GLU A 1095 -42.45 50.91 21.88
CA GLU A 1095 -43.55 51.42 22.69
C GLU A 1095 -43.38 52.93 22.98
N ARG A 1096 -42.15 53.37 23.27
CA ARG A 1096 -41.86 54.77 23.61
C ARG A 1096 -41.81 55.71 22.41
N PHE A 1097 -41.20 55.30 21.29
CA PHE A 1097 -40.84 56.18 20.18
C PHE A 1097 -41.45 55.77 18.82
N GLY A 1098 -42.14 54.63 18.75
CA GLY A 1098 -42.63 54.03 17.52
C GLY A 1098 -41.56 53.21 16.78
N PRO A 1099 -41.95 52.35 15.81
CA PRO A 1099 -41.04 51.37 15.21
C PRO A 1099 -40.06 51.93 14.17
N GLY A 1100 -40.24 53.17 13.70
CA GLY A 1100 -39.55 53.67 12.48
C GLY A 1100 -38.03 53.73 12.53
N ASN A 1101 -37.41 53.72 13.72
CA ASN A 1101 -35.96 53.77 13.91
C ASN A 1101 -35.37 52.46 14.46
N TYR A 1102 -36.18 51.41 14.66
CA TYR A 1102 -35.74 50.22 15.36
C TYR A 1102 -35.93 48.99 14.50
N GLU A 1103 -34.90 48.16 14.40
CA GLU A 1103 -34.94 46.86 13.73
C GLU A 1103 -34.49 45.76 14.69
N ARG A 1104 -35.05 44.56 14.58
CA ARG A 1104 -34.58 43.38 15.31
C ARG A 1104 -34.49 42.17 14.39
N HIS A 1105 -33.33 41.54 14.39
CA HIS A 1105 -32.98 40.42 13.53
C HIS A 1105 -32.57 39.22 14.39
N LEU A 1106 -33.31 38.12 14.26
CA LEU A 1106 -32.98 36.83 14.88
C LEU A 1106 -32.30 35.95 13.85
N ILE A 1107 -31.09 35.49 14.12
CA ILE A 1107 -30.26 34.71 13.18
C ILE A 1107 -30.34 33.23 13.54
N ASP A 1108 -30.91 32.43 12.64
CA ASP A 1108 -31.11 30.99 12.84
C ASP A 1108 -29.79 30.20 12.83
N GLY A 1109 -29.64 29.22 13.74
CA GLY A 1109 -28.44 28.38 13.85
C GLY A 1109 -27.19 29.07 14.39
N TYR A 1110 -27.31 30.26 14.99
CA TYR A 1110 -26.22 30.98 15.64
C TYR A 1110 -26.49 31.16 17.14
N GLY A 1111 -25.43 31.07 17.93
CA GLY A 1111 -25.37 31.34 19.36
C GLY A 1111 -25.08 32.81 19.68
N HIS A 1112 -24.03 33.09 20.45
CA HIS A 1112 -23.72 34.43 20.95
C HIS A 1112 -22.71 35.19 20.06
N ILE A 1113 -21.44 34.80 20.09
CA ILE A 1113 -20.33 35.50 19.46
C ILE A 1113 -19.99 34.95 18.07
N ASP A 1114 -20.49 33.77 17.72
CA ASP A 1114 -20.46 33.23 16.36
C ASP A 1114 -21.22 34.11 15.35
N CYS A 1115 -22.15 34.96 15.78
CA CYS A 1115 -22.68 36.03 14.91
C CYS A 1115 -21.61 37.05 14.46
N ILE A 1116 -20.49 37.14 15.19
CA ILE A 1116 -19.37 38.03 14.88
C ILE A 1116 -18.28 37.31 14.10
N PHE A 1117 -17.94 36.05 14.42
CA PHE A 1117 -16.83 35.33 13.77
C PHE A 1117 -17.13 33.88 13.37
N GLY A 1118 -18.40 33.49 13.27
CA GLY A 1118 -18.78 32.19 12.73
C GLY A 1118 -18.30 32.02 11.28
N LYS A 1119 -17.98 30.78 10.89
CA LYS A 1119 -17.38 30.47 9.58
C LYS A 1119 -18.23 30.96 8.40
N ASN A 1120 -19.55 31.06 8.58
CA ASN A 1120 -20.52 31.52 7.59
C ASN A 1120 -21.12 32.90 7.90
N ALA A 1121 -20.65 33.61 8.93
CA ALA A 1121 -21.25 34.88 9.37
C ALA A 1121 -21.23 35.97 8.26
N SER A 1122 -20.28 35.89 7.33
CA SER A 1122 -20.22 36.76 6.14
C SER A 1122 -21.35 36.56 5.13
N ILE A 1123 -22.00 35.40 5.16
CA ILE A 1123 -23.15 35.05 4.33
C ILE A 1123 -24.44 35.38 5.09
N ASP A 1124 -24.50 35.01 6.37
CA ASP A 1124 -25.78 34.99 7.11
C ASP A 1124 -26.03 36.26 7.96
N VAL A 1125 -24.98 36.92 8.46
CA VAL A 1125 -25.10 38.00 9.46
C VAL A 1125 -24.63 39.35 8.96
N TYR A 1126 -23.42 39.42 8.37
CA TYR A 1126 -22.82 40.69 7.97
C TYR A 1126 -23.64 41.47 6.92
N PRO A 1127 -24.37 40.84 5.98
CA PRO A 1127 -25.27 41.55 5.08
C PRO A 1127 -26.35 42.35 5.82
N THR A 1128 -26.87 41.84 6.94
CA THR A 1128 -27.84 42.54 7.79
C THR A 1128 -27.22 43.78 8.43
N ILE A 1129 -26.01 43.65 8.98
CA ILE A 1129 -25.23 44.78 9.53
C ILE A 1129 -25.05 45.85 8.45
N ALA A 1130 -24.54 45.48 7.28
CA ALA A 1130 -24.29 46.43 6.21
C ALA A 1130 -25.57 47.06 5.68
N THR A 1131 -26.70 46.34 5.65
CA THR A 1131 -27.99 46.90 5.22
C THR A 1131 -28.40 48.06 6.13
N HIS A 1132 -28.35 47.87 7.45
CA HIS A 1132 -28.65 48.93 8.40
C HIS A 1132 -27.66 50.10 8.30
N LEU A 1133 -26.36 49.81 8.19
CA LEU A 1133 -25.33 50.85 8.02
C LEU A 1133 -25.44 51.61 6.69
N ASN A 1134 -26.05 51.05 5.64
CA ASN A 1134 -26.24 51.75 4.36
C ASN A 1134 -27.51 52.62 4.38
N ALA A 1135 -28.48 52.30 5.24
CA ALA A 1135 -29.74 53.04 5.36
C ALA A 1135 -29.59 54.37 6.13
N HIS A 1136 -28.48 54.53 6.89
CA HIS A 1136 -28.21 55.64 7.81
C HIS A 1136 -26.76 56.11 7.66
#